data_AF-A0A925YLS9-F1
#
_entry.id   AF-A0A925YLS9-F1
#
_cell.length_a   1.000
_cell.length_b   1.000
_cell.length_c   1.000
_cell.angle_alpha   90.00
_cell.angle_beta   90.00
_cell.angle_gamma   90.00
#
_symmetry.space_group_name_H-M   'P 1'
#
loop_
_entity.id
_entity.type
_entity.pdbx_description
1 polymer ?
#
loop_
_entity_poly.entity_id
_entity_poly.type
_entity_poly.pdbx_seq_one_letter_code
_entity_poly.pdbx_strand_id
1 'polypeptide(L)'
;SGNLIWSKAYETKFVYWLTVEAALTPQDLVLIIEPGYTARLDKATGNFLNGYEFNINSDGSLYERTVKYDQGRIFYAGNDDGELLMMLFESTGRPYLQRKSNIVSSFPQAAHIKDGHLFVSHLSYTGTAFTEILMKLDTALNIVFMNEYERERYRTANGIGVSDEGNIYVGGIFGYGGVNGNYYDSYIQKYNPDGVLGTCSYIQSTQAFVDLPLQPVPLAFTPYTISLQVQNFPAMLIPDDIGLNVDQLLCMSTPLCTAVDLMDPGPVCRQQFDYVMPYKTNAGCNLKPIFSYDTSIAKLQSINDTAAIFRFKKLGAVWIVAKLNAGCKTYYDSILVDVQYAPGTFSIGADTLLCPGDSVILRAGKGFNTYRWQDGSIDSLFIARAPGVYYVQTTNACGDIYNDTLVVSGAIVPPLSLGNDREVCISDTVLIQASPGFVNYQWEAQQPFIVQPAAIKMLVNQSDRVSLRARTTDGCYAKDTIFINTISAVPVALGADTSFCEYDSITIRADAGYLQYSWNTGESTPSIVVNKRGNYFVTVQDANGCFARDTMRVIQTYTKPQVSLGKDGPLCVSNSIQFNAGNYVSYLWQDGSSGSTYSTNQAGIYWVQVVDLNGCAGGDSIVVTQILPQPANFLKVVDTFCRYDKLTIVPAGNYSTYYWSTGANSSTLITDKPGIYSLTVSDVKGCKGTDTIQVVQKDCLFGVFIPNAFTPNTDGHNDLFRAKVYGNVLYFNLEVYNRYGQLVFSSKDPQRGWDGLIGGTVAGVGAYAWKCEYHLQGSKRTAEKGVVILVR
;
A
#
# COMPACT_ATOMS: atom_id res chain seq x y z
N SER A 1 6.80 -12.28 -51.98
CA SER A 1 6.99 -13.59 -51.31
C SER A 1 6.49 -13.63 -49.87
N GLY A 2 5.64 -12.68 -49.41
CA GLY A 2 5.19 -12.64 -48.01
C GLY A 2 6.26 -12.32 -46.96
N ASN A 3 7.53 -12.16 -47.36
CA ASN A 3 8.62 -11.82 -46.44
C ASN A 3 8.53 -10.35 -46.01
N LEU A 4 8.57 -10.11 -44.70
CA LEU A 4 8.66 -8.78 -44.10
C LEU A 4 10.00 -8.13 -44.48
N ILE A 5 9.95 -7.03 -45.23
CA ILE A 5 11.15 -6.29 -45.68
C ILE A 5 11.65 -5.37 -44.56
N TRP A 6 10.74 -4.65 -43.90
CA TRP A 6 11.00 -3.79 -42.76
C TRP A 6 9.74 -3.70 -41.90
N SER A 7 9.92 -3.36 -40.63
CA SER A 7 8.85 -2.97 -39.71
C SER A 7 9.30 -1.76 -38.89
N LYS A 8 8.44 -0.74 -38.83
CA LYS A 8 8.71 0.54 -38.16
C LYS A 8 7.46 0.97 -37.42
N ALA A 9 7.63 1.52 -36.22
CA ALA A 9 6.55 2.12 -35.47
C ALA A 9 6.80 3.63 -35.34
N TYR A 10 5.72 4.39 -35.51
CA TYR A 10 5.71 5.84 -35.43
C TYR A 10 4.63 6.25 -34.45
N GLU A 11 4.95 7.16 -33.55
CA GLU A 11 3.97 7.73 -32.64
C GLU A 11 3.14 8.79 -33.37
N THR A 12 1.81 8.71 -33.20
CA THR A 12 0.86 9.68 -33.76
C THR A 12 0.15 10.40 -32.61
N LYS A 13 -0.33 11.62 -32.84
CA LYS A 13 -0.87 12.50 -31.78
C LYS A 13 -2.30 12.15 -31.29
N PHE A 14 -2.88 10.99 -31.65
CA PHE A 14 -4.32 10.69 -31.46
C PHE A 14 -4.64 9.50 -30.56
N VAL A 15 -5.84 9.52 -29.96
CA VAL A 15 -6.32 8.59 -28.90
C VAL A 15 -7.55 7.76 -29.33
N TYR A 16 -8.03 7.87 -30.58
CA TYR A 16 -9.23 7.17 -31.08
C TYR A 16 -8.99 6.47 -32.43
N TRP A 17 -9.97 5.68 -32.90
CA TRP A 17 -9.93 4.84 -34.11
C TRP A 17 -9.25 5.51 -35.31
N LEU A 18 -8.21 4.88 -35.85
CA LEU A 18 -7.47 5.35 -37.03
C LEU A 18 -7.76 4.44 -38.22
N THR A 19 -7.88 5.04 -39.39
CA THR A 19 -7.95 4.34 -40.67
C THR A 19 -6.85 4.84 -41.58
N VAL A 20 -6.15 3.92 -42.23
CA VAL A 20 -4.93 4.19 -43.01
C VAL A 20 -5.06 3.56 -44.38
N GLU A 21 -4.85 4.37 -45.41
CA GLU A 21 -4.72 3.93 -46.79
C GLU A 21 -3.36 4.29 -47.38
N ALA A 22 -2.95 3.58 -48.42
CA ALA A 22 -1.63 3.73 -49.00
C ALA A 22 -1.66 3.80 -50.53
N ALA A 23 -1.04 4.85 -51.08
CA ALA A 23 -0.67 4.93 -52.49
C ALA A 23 0.81 4.58 -52.63
N LEU A 24 1.11 3.60 -53.50
CA LEU A 24 2.47 3.35 -53.93
C LEU A 24 2.80 4.29 -55.10
N THR A 25 3.77 5.18 -54.87
CA THR A 25 4.34 6.02 -55.93
C THR A 25 5.60 5.34 -56.51
N PRO A 26 6.16 5.82 -57.63
CA PRO A 26 7.39 5.26 -58.19
C PRO A 26 8.57 5.27 -57.21
N GLN A 27 8.63 6.26 -56.31
CA GLN A 27 9.75 6.44 -55.38
C GLN A 27 9.41 5.99 -53.96
N ASP A 28 8.22 6.33 -53.47
CA ASP A 28 7.86 6.24 -52.06
C ASP A 28 6.46 5.68 -51.82
N LEU A 29 6.19 5.33 -50.57
CA LEU A 29 4.86 4.98 -50.08
C LEU A 29 4.23 6.23 -49.45
N VAL A 30 3.08 6.68 -49.94
CA VAL A 30 2.34 7.78 -49.32
C VAL A 30 1.10 7.22 -48.64
N LEU A 31 0.98 7.47 -47.35
CA LEU A 31 -0.15 7.11 -46.53
C LEU A 31 -1.09 8.30 -46.40
N ILE A 32 -2.39 8.05 -46.48
CA ILE A 32 -3.44 8.97 -46.06
C ILE A 32 -4.07 8.35 -44.82
N ILE A 33 -4.00 9.10 -43.72
CA ILE A 33 -4.37 8.65 -42.38
C ILE A 33 -5.48 9.56 -41.90
N GLU A 34 -6.62 8.99 -41.55
CA GLU A 34 -7.74 9.76 -41.01
C GLU A 34 -7.67 9.85 -39.48
N PRO A 35 -8.09 10.98 -38.88
CA PRO A 35 -8.64 12.16 -39.56
C PRO A 35 -7.55 13.17 -39.99
N GLY A 36 -7.28 13.31 -41.29
CA GLY A 36 -6.65 14.54 -41.82
C GLY A 36 -5.13 14.57 -41.94
N TYR A 37 -4.46 13.44 -42.15
CA TYR A 37 -3.00 13.37 -42.21
C TYR A 37 -2.48 12.67 -43.46
N THR A 38 -1.30 13.09 -43.93
CA THR A 38 -0.49 12.31 -44.85
C THR A 38 0.87 11.96 -44.24
N ALA A 39 1.38 10.78 -44.57
CA ALA A 39 2.71 10.35 -44.19
C ALA A 39 3.41 9.67 -45.37
N ARG A 40 4.51 10.26 -45.85
CA ARG A 40 5.36 9.70 -46.88
C ARG A 40 6.50 8.91 -46.24
N LEU A 41 6.60 7.65 -46.61
CA LEU A 41 7.63 6.72 -46.17
C LEU A 41 8.47 6.28 -47.37
N ASP A 42 9.77 6.12 -47.15
CA ASP A 42 10.63 5.45 -48.11
C ASP A 42 10.19 3.99 -48.25
N LYS A 43 9.83 3.57 -49.46
CA LYS A 43 9.24 2.24 -49.69
C LYS A 43 10.19 1.07 -49.37
N ALA A 44 11.50 1.31 -49.44
CA ALA A 44 12.52 0.27 -49.26
C ALA A 44 12.92 0.07 -47.79
N THR A 45 12.87 1.13 -46.99
CA THR A 45 13.36 1.16 -45.60
C THR A 45 12.25 1.38 -44.56
N GLY A 46 11.09 1.87 -45.01
CA GLY A 46 9.98 2.27 -44.16
C GLY A 46 10.19 3.54 -43.37
N ASN A 47 11.30 4.25 -43.62
CA ASN A 47 11.62 5.46 -42.89
C ASN A 47 10.69 6.60 -43.30
N PHE A 48 10.16 7.30 -42.29
CA PHE A 48 9.40 8.52 -42.50
C PHE A 48 10.24 9.61 -43.18
N LEU A 49 9.72 10.15 -44.28
CA LEU A 49 10.34 11.20 -45.07
C LEU A 49 9.72 12.56 -44.74
N ASN A 50 8.40 12.69 -44.89
CA ASN A 50 7.64 13.89 -44.56
C ASN A 50 6.15 13.58 -44.44
N GLY A 51 5.37 14.56 -43.98
CA GLY A 51 3.93 14.42 -43.82
C GLY A 51 3.26 15.78 -43.65
N TYR A 52 1.95 15.81 -43.81
CA TYR A 52 1.16 17.04 -43.73
C TYR A 52 -0.14 16.80 -42.98
N GLU A 53 -0.59 17.79 -42.21
CA GLU A 53 -1.93 17.84 -41.63
C GLU A 53 -2.86 18.69 -42.50
N PHE A 54 -4.12 18.28 -42.63
CA PHE A 54 -5.20 18.97 -43.32
C PHE A 54 -6.54 18.72 -42.61
N ASN A 55 -7.48 19.65 -42.76
CA ASN A 55 -8.73 19.63 -41.99
C ASN A 55 -9.78 18.72 -42.64
N ILE A 56 -10.17 17.65 -41.94
CA ILE A 56 -11.38 16.85 -42.19
C ILE A 56 -12.02 16.49 -40.84
N ASN A 57 -13.35 16.53 -40.79
CA ASN A 57 -14.15 16.04 -39.67
C ASN A 57 -14.67 14.65 -40.07
N SER A 58 -13.93 13.60 -39.70
CA SER A 58 -14.28 12.22 -40.10
C SER A 58 -14.96 11.48 -38.95
N ASP A 59 -16.10 10.84 -39.25
CA ASP A 59 -16.73 9.78 -38.44
C ASP A 59 -16.31 8.36 -38.87
N GLY A 60 -15.36 8.24 -39.80
CA GLY A 60 -14.71 6.98 -40.16
C GLY A 60 -15.52 6.01 -41.02
N SER A 61 -16.56 6.45 -41.73
CA SER A 61 -17.55 5.54 -42.35
C SER A 61 -17.35 5.19 -43.84
N LEU A 62 -16.17 4.66 -44.24
CA LEU A 62 -16.03 3.98 -45.54
C LEU A 62 -15.53 2.55 -45.39
N TYR A 63 -16.24 1.61 -46.03
CA TYR A 63 -15.95 0.17 -46.03
C TYR A 63 -14.80 -0.23 -46.99
N GLU A 64 -14.67 0.41 -48.17
CA GLU A 64 -13.48 0.30 -49.05
C GLU A 64 -13.20 1.66 -49.71
N ARG A 65 -12.05 2.28 -49.41
CA ARG A 65 -11.65 3.60 -49.91
C ARG A 65 -10.52 3.45 -50.93
N THR A 66 -10.27 4.50 -51.71
CA THR A 66 -9.33 4.42 -52.83
C THR A 66 -8.34 5.56 -52.79
N VAL A 67 -7.17 5.25 -52.24
CA VAL A 67 -5.95 6.02 -52.44
C VAL A 67 -5.11 5.36 -53.54
N LYS A 68 -5.01 6.00 -54.70
CA LYS A 68 -4.09 5.55 -55.77
C LYS A 68 -3.26 6.70 -56.30
N TYR A 69 -2.05 6.34 -56.72
CA TYR A 69 -1.16 7.20 -57.47
C TYR A 69 -1.39 6.99 -58.97
N ASP A 70 -1.63 8.07 -59.70
CA ASP A 70 -1.66 8.05 -61.15
C ASP A 70 -1.22 9.41 -61.72
N GLN A 71 -0.47 9.38 -62.82
CA GLN A 71 0.05 10.57 -63.53
C GLN A 71 0.67 11.67 -62.63
N GLY A 72 1.38 11.29 -61.56
CA GLY A 72 2.08 12.24 -60.68
C GLY A 72 1.23 12.85 -59.56
N ARG A 73 -0.05 12.48 -59.47
CA ARG A 73 -0.96 12.89 -58.40
C ARG A 73 -1.45 11.68 -57.63
N ILE A 74 -1.85 11.93 -56.39
CA ILE A 74 -2.57 10.95 -55.58
C ILE A 74 -3.99 11.46 -55.43
N PHE A 75 -4.95 10.63 -55.78
CA PHE A 75 -6.37 10.94 -55.66
C PHE A 75 -6.93 10.16 -54.48
N TYR A 76 -7.87 10.80 -53.79
CA TYR A 76 -8.59 10.22 -52.67
C TYR A 76 -10.05 10.61 -52.75
N ALA A 77 -10.93 9.62 -52.54
CA ALA A 77 -12.35 9.81 -52.34
C ALA A 77 -12.71 9.30 -50.94
N GLY A 78 -13.35 10.17 -50.15
CA GLY A 78 -13.57 10.04 -48.72
C GLY A 78 -14.95 10.49 -48.29
N ASN A 79 -15.26 10.38 -47.00
CA ASN A 79 -16.46 10.94 -46.38
C ASN A 79 -16.06 11.97 -45.31
N ASP A 80 -16.80 13.08 -45.26
CA ASP A 80 -16.65 14.15 -44.26
C ASP A 80 -18.04 14.44 -43.69
N ASP A 81 -18.36 13.91 -42.50
CA ASP A 81 -19.68 14.02 -41.84
C ASP A 81 -20.89 13.77 -42.78
N GLY A 82 -20.86 12.70 -43.57
CA GLY A 82 -21.94 12.35 -44.49
C GLY A 82 -21.89 13.06 -45.86
N GLU A 83 -20.88 13.90 -46.10
CA GLU A 83 -20.62 14.55 -47.40
C GLU A 83 -19.54 13.77 -48.19
N LEU A 84 -19.71 13.69 -49.51
CA LEU A 84 -18.67 13.13 -50.39
C LEU A 84 -17.49 14.10 -50.45
N LEU A 85 -16.32 13.64 -50.01
CA LEU A 85 -15.06 14.38 -50.03
C LEU A 85 -14.15 13.85 -51.14
N MET A 86 -13.53 14.74 -51.91
CA MET A 86 -12.54 14.42 -52.93
C MET A 86 -11.29 15.24 -52.73
N MET A 87 -10.13 14.61 -52.82
CA MET A 87 -8.85 15.27 -52.58
C MET A 87 -7.81 14.89 -53.62
N LEU A 88 -6.97 15.87 -53.95
CA LEU A 88 -5.73 15.69 -54.70
C LEU A 88 -4.55 15.97 -53.80
N PHE A 89 -3.55 15.10 -53.87
CA PHE A 89 -2.26 15.30 -53.27
C PHE A 89 -1.17 15.27 -54.33
N GLU A 90 -0.08 15.98 -54.08
CA GLU A 90 1.17 15.79 -54.79
C GLU A 90 1.75 14.39 -54.50
N SER A 91 2.69 13.93 -55.32
CA SER A 91 3.44 12.69 -55.08
C SER A 91 4.21 12.67 -53.75
N THR A 92 4.41 13.85 -53.14
CA THR A 92 5.01 14.04 -51.82
C THR A 92 4.01 13.86 -50.67
N GLY A 93 2.73 13.64 -50.94
CA GLY A 93 1.66 13.61 -49.95
C GLY A 93 1.16 14.99 -49.51
N ARG A 94 1.64 16.09 -50.09
CA ARG A 94 1.13 17.43 -49.78
C ARG A 94 -0.28 17.62 -50.38
N PRO A 95 -1.30 18.04 -49.61
CA PRO A 95 -2.63 18.31 -50.14
C PRO A 95 -2.58 19.50 -51.10
N TYR A 96 -3.20 19.33 -52.27
CA TYR A 96 -3.18 20.27 -53.39
C TYR A 96 -4.58 20.85 -53.68
N LEU A 97 -5.62 20.02 -53.63
CA LEU A 97 -7.02 20.45 -53.79
C LEU A 97 -7.92 19.60 -52.89
N GLN A 98 -8.91 20.21 -52.26
CA GLN A 98 -9.94 19.55 -51.46
C GLN A 98 -11.30 20.08 -51.86
N ARG A 99 -12.20 19.19 -52.25
CA ARG A 99 -13.58 19.47 -52.64
C ARG A 99 -14.53 18.61 -51.84
N LYS A 100 -15.60 19.20 -51.33
CA LYS A 100 -16.69 18.43 -50.72
C LYS A 100 -18.00 18.68 -51.42
N SER A 101 -18.88 17.69 -51.42
CA SER A 101 -20.23 17.87 -51.92
C SER A 101 -21.04 18.81 -51.03
N ASN A 102 -22.01 19.50 -51.61
CA ASN A 102 -23.02 20.27 -50.89
C ASN A 102 -24.20 19.41 -50.34
N ILE A 103 -24.12 18.07 -50.37
CA ILE A 103 -25.16 17.16 -49.90
C ILE A 103 -24.62 16.33 -48.72
N VAL A 104 -25.22 16.52 -47.54
CA VAL A 104 -24.89 15.89 -46.23
C VAL A 104 -25.31 14.43 -46.08
N SER A 105 -25.72 13.79 -47.16
CA SER A 105 -26.23 12.42 -47.18
C SER A 105 -25.69 11.65 -48.39
N SER A 106 -24.45 11.95 -48.75
CA SER A 106 -23.72 11.43 -49.88
C SER A 106 -22.56 10.55 -49.41
N PHE A 107 -22.76 9.23 -49.42
CA PHE A 107 -21.84 8.24 -48.88
C PHE A 107 -21.05 7.56 -50.00
N PRO A 108 -19.74 7.82 -50.16
CA PRO A 108 -18.91 7.07 -51.11
C PRO A 108 -19.00 5.56 -50.80
N GLN A 109 -19.01 4.74 -51.84
CA GLN A 109 -19.12 3.29 -51.70
C GLN A 109 -17.88 2.59 -52.22
N ALA A 110 -17.43 3.00 -53.41
CA ALA A 110 -16.23 2.49 -54.03
C ALA A 110 -15.66 3.51 -55.00
N ALA A 111 -14.36 3.47 -55.24
CA ALA A 111 -13.70 4.33 -56.20
C ALA A 111 -12.59 3.58 -56.96
N HIS A 112 -12.17 4.15 -58.09
CA HIS A 112 -11.08 3.64 -58.90
C HIS A 112 -10.42 4.78 -59.66
N ILE A 113 -9.12 4.69 -59.93
CA ILE A 113 -8.42 5.67 -60.77
C ILE A 113 -7.79 4.95 -61.94
N LYS A 114 -7.99 5.50 -63.14
CA LYS A 114 -7.38 5.01 -64.36
C LYS A 114 -7.22 6.13 -65.38
N ASP A 115 -6.04 6.18 -66.00
CA ASP A 115 -5.69 7.13 -67.06
C ASP A 115 -5.98 8.59 -66.68
N GLY A 116 -5.61 8.99 -65.46
CA GLY A 116 -5.77 10.33 -64.91
C GLY A 116 -7.20 10.68 -64.47
N HIS A 117 -8.14 9.74 -64.54
CA HIS A 117 -9.53 9.97 -64.17
C HIS A 117 -9.91 9.23 -62.90
N LEU A 118 -10.62 9.91 -62.00
CA LEU A 118 -11.20 9.33 -60.79
C LEU A 118 -12.64 8.91 -61.07
N PHE A 119 -12.95 7.65 -60.83
CA PHE A 119 -14.28 7.07 -60.92
C PHE A 119 -14.77 6.80 -59.50
N VAL A 120 -15.96 7.26 -59.16
CA VAL A 120 -16.56 7.06 -57.83
C VAL A 120 -17.99 6.58 -58.00
N SER A 121 -18.35 5.53 -57.27
CA SER A 121 -19.73 5.17 -56.99
C SER A 121 -20.03 5.61 -55.57
N HIS A 122 -21.08 6.39 -55.40
CA HIS A 122 -21.54 6.82 -54.09
C HIS A 122 -23.05 6.74 -54.00
N LEU A 123 -23.56 6.63 -52.78
CA LEU A 123 -24.98 6.67 -52.49
C LEU A 123 -25.38 8.09 -52.12
N SER A 124 -26.52 8.56 -52.61
CA SER A 124 -27.17 9.77 -52.11
C SER A 124 -28.51 9.40 -51.48
N TYR A 125 -28.82 9.97 -50.31
CA TYR A 125 -30.09 9.73 -49.62
C TYR A 125 -30.94 11.00 -49.62
N THR A 126 -32.12 10.93 -50.24
CA THR A 126 -33.05 12.06 -50.38
C THR A 126 -34.12 12.13 -49.29
N GLY A 127 -34.01 11.30 -48.24
CA GLY A 127 -34.99 11.23 -47.13
C GLY A 127 -36.05 10.13 -47.29
N THR A 128 -36.24 9.61 -48.50
CA THR A 128 -37.22 8.54 -48.80
C THR A 128 -36.61 7.32 -49.49
N ALA A 129 -35.53 7.52 -50.26
CA ALA A 129 -34.82 6.46 -50.96
C ALA A 129 -33.34 6.79 -51.08
N PHE A 130 -32.52 5.75 -51.25
CA PHE A 130 -31.14 5.88 -51.67
C PHE A 130 -31.06 5.76 -53.19
N THR A 131 -30.23 6.57 -53.83
CA THR A 131 -29.89 6.47 -55.26
C THR A 131 -28.40 6.19 -55.40
N GLU A 132 -28.02 5.45 -56.44
CA GLU A 132 -26.62 5.17 -56.76
C GLU A 132 -26.14 6.16 -57.81
N ILE A 133 -25.05 6.86 -57.52
CA ILE A 133 -24.47 7.86 -58.40
C ILE A 133 -23.10 7.38 -58.85
N LEU A 134 -22.96 7.16 -60.16
CA LEU A 134 -21.68 6.88 -60.79
C LEU A 134 -21.13 8.18 -61.40
N MET A 135 -19.94 8.58 -60.96
CA MET A 135 -19.29 9.79 -61.43
C MET A 135 -17.88 9.50 -61.94
N LYS A 136 -17.48 10.27 -62.96
CA LYS A 136 -16.10 10.32 -63.46
C LYS A 136 -15.60 11.74 -63.36
N LEU A 137 -14.39 11.93 -62.86
CA LEU A 137 -13.71 13.22 -62.77
C LEU A 137 -12.38 13.22 -63.52
N ASP A 138 -11.97 14.39 -63.97
CA ASP A 138 -10.66 14.62 -64.57
C ASP A 138 -9.54 14.82 -63.52
N THR A 139 -8.32 15.09 -64.00
CA THR A 139 -7.12 15.31 -63.16
C THR A 139 -7.19 16.56 -62.27
N ALA A 140 -8.18 17.43 -62.48
CA ALA A 140 -8.45 18.62 -61.67
C ALA A 140 -9.72 18.48 -60.82
N LEU A 141 -10.25 17.24 -60.68
CA LEU A 141 -11.50 16.93 -60.00
C LEU A 141 -12.73 17.67 -60.58
N ASN A 142 -12.73 17.98 -61.87
CA ASN A 142 -13.94 18.44 -62.54
C ASN A 142 -14.76 17.24 -63.01
N ILE A 143 -16.08 17.36 -62.91
CA ILE A 143 -17.01 16.30 -63.30
C ILE A 143 -16.97 16.16 -64.83
N VAL A 144 -16.61 14.97 -65.32
CA VAL A 144 -16.70 14.58 -66.73
C VAL A 144 -18.13 14.08 -67.03
N PHE A 145 -18.65 13.21 -66.17
CA PHE A 145 -20.06 12.86 -66.13
C PHE A 145 -20.48 12.48 -64.71
N MET A 146 -21.78 12.58 -64.42
CA MET A 146 -22.38 12.10 -63.20
C MET A 146 -23.81 11.60 -63.49
N ASN A 147 -24.00 10.28 -63.41
CA ASN A 147 -25.27 9.64 -63.71
C ASN A 147 -25.85 9.03 -62.45
N GLU A 148 -27.11 9.34 -62.17
CA GLU A 148 -27.88 8.82 -61.04
C GLU A 148 -28.84 7.72 -61.50
N TYR A 149 -28.83 6.62 -60.75
CA TYR A 149 -29.59 5.41 -60.98
C TYR A 149 -30.52 5.12 -59.80
N GLU A 150 -31.77 4.77 -60.09
CA GLU A 150 -32.69 4.29 -59.06
C GLU A 150 -32.19 2.96 -58.46
N ARG A 151 -32.11 2.90 -57.14
CA ARG A 151 -31.56 1.75 -56.41
C ARG A 151 -32.64 0.71 -56.10
N GLU A 152 -32.26 -0.56 -56.12
CA GLU A 152 -32.97 -1.62 -55.39
C GLU A 152 -32.67 -1.55 -53.87
N ARG A 153 -33.65 -1.87 -53.01
CA ARG A 153 -33.45 -1.90 -51.55
C ARG A 153 -32.19 -2.72 -51.20
N TYR A 154 -31.27 -2.12 -50.44
CA TYR A 154 -30.06 -2.74 -49.86
C TYR A 154 -28.98 -3.22 -50.83
N ARG A 155 -28.88 -2.64 -52.02
CA ARG A 155 -27.73 -2.80 -52.92
C ARG A 155 -26.53 -1.96 -52.49
N THR A 156 -25.35 -2.53 -52.30
CA THR A 156 -24.14 -1.80 -51.87
C THR A 156 -22.98 -2.13 -52.81
N ALA A 157 -22.41 -1.09 -53.45
CA ALA A 157 -21.21 -1.24 -54.25
C ALA A 157 -19.99 -1.37 -53.32
N ASN A 158 -19.16 -2.37 -53.55
CA ASN A 158 -17.95 -2.58 -52.75
C ASN A 158 -16.68 -2.35 -53.58
N GLY A 159 -16.74 -2.40 -54.92
CA GLY A 159 -15.56 -2.20 -55.76
C GLY A 159 -15.88 -1.63 -57.14
N ILE A 160 -14.90 -0.91 -57.71
CA ILE A 160 -14.93 -0.40 -59.08
C ILE A 160 -13.64 -0.80 -59.80
N GLY A 161 -13.76 -1.23 -61.05
CA GLY A 161 -12.65 -1.44 -61.97
C GLY A 161 -12.94 -0.82 -63.34
N VAL A 162 -11.91 -0.41 -64.07
CA VAL A 162 -12.06 0.17 -65.41
C VAL A 162 -11.19 -0.61 -66.40
N SER A 163 -11.77 -1.11 -67.49
CA SER A 163 -11.03 -1.84 -68.53
C SER A 163 -10.21 -0.90 -69.41
N ASP A 164 -9.31 -1.43 -70.23
CA ASP A 164 -8.45 -0.62 -71.13
C ASP A 164 -9.25 0.11 -72.20
N GLU A 165 -10.43 -0.41 -72.54
CA GLU A 165 -11.41 0.22 -73.42
C GLU A 165 -12.25 1.30 -72.72
N GLY A 166 -12.03 1.55 -71.43
CA GLY A 166 -12.75 2.54 -70.64
C GLY A 166 -14.11 2.08 -70.10
N ASN A 167 -14.51 0.82 -70.30
CA ASN A 167 -15.73 0.29 -69.69
C ASN A 167 -15.55 0.20 -68.16
N ILE A 168 -16.58 0.58 -67.42
CA ILE A 168 -16.55 0.68 -65.96
C ILE A 168 -17.31 -0.52 -65.39
N TYR A 169 -16.71 -1.21 -64.42
CA TYR A 169 -17.29 -2.38 -63.77
C TYR A 169 -17.50 -2.07 -62.30
N VAL A 170 -18.74 -2.13 -61.83
CA VAL A 170 -19.10 -1.91 -60.43
C VAL A 170 -19.58 -3.23 -59.83
N GLY A 171 -18.88 -3.72 -58.81
CA GLY A 171 -19.19 -4.95 -58.09
C GLY A 171 -19.61 -4.69 -56.66
N GLY A 172 -20.41 -5.59 -56.09
CA GLY A 172 -20.92 -5.41 -54.73
C GLY A 172 -21.81 -6.55 -54.25
N ILE A 173 -22.59 -6.25 -53.21
CA ILE A 173 -23.55 -7.18 -52.61
C ILE A 173 -24.97 -6.62 -52.64
N PHE A 174 -25.93 -7.50 -52.84
CA PHE A 174 -27.37 -7.27 -52.71
C PHE A 174 -27.85 -7.91 -51.40
N GLY A 175 -28.29 -7.09 -50.44
CA GLY A 175 -28.96 -7.58 -49.25
C GLY A 175 -30.47 -7.74 -49.47
N TYR A 176 -31.08 -8.81 -48.99
CA TYR A 176 -32.54 -8.90 -48.91
C TYR A 176 -32.96 -9.32 -47.50
N GLY A 177 -33.90 -8.57 -46.92
CA GLY A 177 -34.45 -8.84 -45.59
C GLY A 177 -35.66 -9.75 -45.68
N GLY A 178 -35.58 -10.91 -45.01
CA GLY A 178 -36.72 -11.79 -44.73
C GLY A 178 -36.94 -11.95 -43.22
N VAL A 179 -38.10 -12.47 -42.83
CA VAL A 179 -38.52 -12.61 -41.42
C VAL A 179 -37.57 -13.48 -40.58
N ASN A 180 -36.64 -14.22 -41.20
CA ASN A 180 -35.65 -15.08 -40.52
C ASN A 180 -34.18 -14.86 -40.95
N GLY A 181 -33.82 -13.71 -41.53
CA GLY A 181 -32.41 -13.37 -41.77
C GLY A 181 -32.15 -12.48 -42.98
N ASN A 182 -30.96 -11.87 -43.01
CA ASN A 182 -30.43 -11.11 -44.14
C ASN A 182 -29.68 -12.06 -45.08
N TYR A 183 -30.11 -12.15 -46.33
CA TYR A 183 -29.41 -12.88 -47.39
C TYR A 183 -28.61 -11.90 -48.24
N TYR A 184 -27.42 -12.31 -48.68
CA TYR A 184 -26.53 -11.48 -49.49
C TYR A 184 -26.15 -12.21 -50.79
N ASP A 185 -26.51 -11.65 -51.95
CA ASP A 185 -26.07 -12.11 -53.28
C ASP A 185 -24.97 -11.18 -53.81
N SER A 186 -23.90 -11.69 -54.39
CA SER A 186 -22.89 -10.86 -55.06
C SER A 186 -23.36 -10.42 -56.46
N TYR A 187 -22.89 -9.26 -56.90
CA TYR A 187 -23.15 -8.74 -58.25
C TYR A 187 -21.95 -8.06 -58.86
N ILE A 188 -21.98 -7.94 -60.19
CA ILE A 188 -21.13 -7.05 -60.97
C ILE A 188 -21.97 -6.44 -62.09
N GLN A 189 -21.71 -5.18 -62.46
CA GLN A 189 -22.37 -4.47 -63.55
C GLN A 189 -21.35 -3.81 -64.45
N LYS A 190 -21.61 -3.81 -65.76
CA LYS A 190 -20.78 -3.14 -66.76
C LYS A 190 -21.47 -1.88 -67.28
N TYR A 191 -20.82 -0.74 -67.13
CA TYR A 191 -21.18 0.54 -67.69
C TYR A 191 -20.25 0.87 -68.86
N ASN A 192 -20.79 1.59 -69.83
CA ASN A 192 -20.02 2.14 -70.94
C ASN A 192 -19.08 3.26 -70.45
N PRO A 193 -18.10 3.70 -71.28
CA PRO A 193 -17.13 4.73 -70.88
C PRO A 193 -17.72 6.11 -70.55
N ASP A 194 -18.95 6.38 -71.00
CA ASP A 194 -19.77 7.56 -70.69
C ASP A 194 -20.61 7.39 -69.40
N GLY A 195 -20.42 6.27 -68.71
CA GLY A 195 -21.12 5.95 -67.48
C GLY A 195 -22.55 5.49 -67.68
N VAL A 196 -22.97 5.11 -68.89
CA VAL A 196 -24.32 4.61 -69.20
C VAL A 196 -24.38 3.10 -68.98
N LEU A 197 -25.39 2.64 -68.23
CA LEU A 197 -25.67 1.21 -68.01
C LEU A 197 -26.66 0.67 -69.04
N GLY A 198 -26.16 0.16 -70.16
CA GLY A 198 -27.00 -0.45 -71.20
C GLY A 198 -28.16 0.46 -71.65
N THR A 199 -29.41 -0.01 -71.51
CA THR A 199 -30.63 0.78 -71.78
C THR A 199 -31.34 1.27 -70.51
N CYS A 200 -30.72 1.12 -69.33
CA CYS A 200 -31.34 1.52 -68.08
C CYS A 200 -31.56 3.04 -68.05
N SER A 201 -32.72 3.47 -67.54
CA SER A 201 -33.01 4.89 -67.36
C SER A 201 -32.09 5.47 -66.28
N TYR A 202 -31.53 6.62 -66.56
CA TYR A 202 -30.70 7.39 -65.64
C TYR A 202 -31.03 8.88 -65.81
N ILE A 203 -30.74 9.66 -64.78
CA ILE A 203 -30.78 11.12 -64.86
C ILE A 203 -29.37 11.66 -64.64
N GLN A 204 -29.06 12.79 -65.27
CA GLN A 204 -27.84 13.52 -64.98
C GLN A 204 -27.99 14.16 -63.61
N SER A 205 -27.09 13.83 -62.69
CA SER A 205 -27.11 14.40 -61.33
C SER A 205 -26.64 15.86 -61.34
N THR A 206 -27.22 16.67 -60.45
CA THR A 206 -26.92 18.10 -60.31
C THR A 206 -26.12 18.43 -59.05
N GLN A 207 -25.45 17.45 -58.46
CA GLN A 207 -24.67 17.63 -57.23
C GLN A 207 -23.51 18.60 -57.46
N ALA A 208 -23.39 19.60 -56.58
CA ALA A 208 -22.34 20.60 -56.66
C ALA A 208 -21.25 20.32 -55.62
N PHE A 209 -20.04 20.80 -55.92
CA PHE A 209 -18.89 20.66 -55.04
C PHE A 209 -18.32 22.04 -54.70
N VAL A 210 -17.87 22.19 -53.45
CA VAL A 210 -17.26 23.41 -52.95
C VAL A 210 -15.79 23.14 -52.60
N ASP A 211 -14.92 24.05 -53.05
CA ASP A 211 -13.50 24.03 -52.69
C ASP A 211 -13.35 24.42 -51.21
N LEU A 212 -12.53 23.65 -50.47
CA LEU A 212 -12.21 23.94 -49.08
C LEU A 212 -10.83 24.59 -48.95
N PRO A 213 -10.65 25.49 -47.96
CA PRO A 213 -9.36 26.13 -47.73
C PRO A 213 -8.31 25.10 -47.30
N LEU A 214 -7.16 25.11 -47.98
CA LEU A 214 -6.01 24.26 -47.66
C LEU A 214 -4.97 25.03 -46.84
N GLN A 215 -4.61 24.50 -45.68
CA GLN A 215 -3.50 24.97 -44.85
C GLN A 215 -2.65 23.76 -44.43
N PRO A 216 -1.78 23.24 -45.32
CA PRO A 216 -0.96 22.08 -45.00
C PRO A 216 0.07 22.43 -43.93
N VAL A 217 -0.06 21.85 -42.74
CA VAL A 217 0.95 21.99 -41.68
C VAL A 217 1.96 20.86 -41.81
N PRO A 218 3.26 21.13 -42.02
CA PRO A 218 4.27 20.09 -42.06
C PRO A 218 4.33 19.31 -40.75
N LEU A 219 4.38 17.99 -40.84
CA LEU A 219 4.48 17.10 -39.70
C LEU A 219 5.80 16.34 -39.68
N ALA A 220 6.26 16.09 -38.45
CA ALA A 220 7.29 15.12 -38.16
C ALA A 220 6.66 14.03 -37.29
N PHE A 221 6.85 12.76 -37.68
CA PHE A 221 6.51 11.62 -36.85
C PHE A 221 7.74 11.22 -36.05
N THR A 222 7.57 11.02 -34.75
CA THR A 222 8.66 10.55 -33.89
C THR A 222 8.75 9.02 -34.00
N PRO A 223 9.93 8.47 -34.33
CA PRO A 223 10.14 7.03 -34.30
C PRO A 223 9.87 6.50 -32.88
N TYR A 224 9.08 5.44 -32.79
CA TYR A 224 8.75 4.79 -31.51
C TYR A 224 9.26 3.36 -31.51
N THR A 225 9.82 2.92 -30.39
CA THR A 225 10.35 1.55 -30.25
C THR A 225 9.32 0.70 -29.53
N ILE A 226 8.71 -0.24 -30.26
CA ILE A 226 7.86 -1.28 -29.68
C ILE A 226 8.36 -2.66 -30.10
N SER A 227 8.36 -3.63 -29.18
CA SER A 227 8.55 -5.04 -29.52
C SER A 227 7.24 -5.60 -30.04
N LEU A 228 6.99 -5.45 -31.34
CA LEU A 228 5.91 -6.17 -32.01
C LEU A 228 6.25 -7.66 -32.04
N GLN A 229 5.47 -8.47 -31.33
CA GLN A 229 5.44 -9.92 -31.55
C GLN A 229 4.75 -10.13 -32.90
N VAL A 230 5.52 -10.37 -33.96
CA VAL A 230 4.99 -10.71 -35.28
C VAL A 230 4.26 -12.04 -35.15
N GLN A 231 2.94 -12.00 -34.91
CA GLN A 231 2.07 -13.13 -35.15
C GLN A 231 2.04 -13.32 -36.66
N ASN A 232 2.67 -14.39 -37.15
CA ASN A 232 2.52 -14.82 -38.53
C ASN A 232 1.05 -15.12 -38.77
N PHE A 233 0.30 -14.18 -39.35
CA PHE A 233 -0.99 -14.49 -39.94
C PHE A 233 -0.72 -15.22 -41.24
N PRO A 234 -1.10 -16.51 -41.38
CA PRO A 234 -1.03 -17.18 -42.67
C PRO A 234 -2.03 -16.49 -43.60
N ALA A 235 -1.53 -15.68 -44.54
CA ALA A 235 -2.34 -15.18 -45.63
C ALA A 235 -2.69 -16.38 -46.54
N MET A 236 -3.92 -16.85 -46.44
CA MET A 236 -4.47 -17.84 -47.37
C MET A 236 -4.98 -17.07 -48.59
N LEU A 237 -4.18 -17.04 -49.65
CA LEU A 237 -4.68 -16.68 -50.97
C LEU A 237 -5.53 -17.87 -51.45
N ILE A 238 -6.85 -17.73 -51.40
CA ILE A 238 -7.77 -18.66 -52.04
C ILE A 238 -7.85 -18.20 -53.50
N PRO A 239 -7.31 -18.95 -54.48
CA PRO A 239 -7.60 -18.69 -55.87
C PRO A 239 -9.07 -19.06 -56.08
N ASP A 240 -9.91 -18.07 -56.37
CA ASP A 240 -11.29 -18.33 -56.72
C ASP A 240 -11.33 -18.66 -58.22
N ASP A 241 -11.24 -19.95 -58.56
CA ASP A 241 -11.37 -20.48 -59.92
C ASP A 241 -12.84 -20.49 -60.40
N ILE A 242 -13.69 -19.60 -59.86
CA ILE A 242 -15.03 -19.37 -60.39
C ILE A 242 -14.84 -18.49 -61.62
N GLY A 243 -14.77 -19.12 -62.79
CA GLY A 243 -14.84 -18.43 -64.07
C GLY A 243 -16.04 -17.51 -64.09
N LEU A 244 -15.79 -16.20 -63.96
CA LEU A 244 -16.79 -15.16 -64.10
C LEU A 244 -17.35 -15.27 -65.52
N ASN A 245 -18.58 -15.77 -65.65
CA ASN A 245 -19.27 -15.83 -66.92
C ASN A 245 -19.79 -14.43 -67.26
N VAL A 246 -18.92 -13.65 -67.88
CA VAL A 246 -19.17 -12.23 -68.23
C VAL A 246 -20.32 -12.08 -69.23
N ASP A 247 -20.72 -13.15 -69.93
CA ASP A 247 -21.76 -13.11 -70.96
C ASP A 247 -23.19 -12.92 -70.42
N GLN A 248 -23.40 -13.09 -69.10
CA GLN A 248 -24.70 -12.80 -68.47
C GLN A 248 -24.87 -11.33 -68.04
N LEU A 249 -23.88 -10.45 -68.31
CA LEU A 249 -23.79 -9.09 -67.75
C LEU A 249 -24.34 -7.96 -68.63
N LEU A 250 -25.04 -8.27 -69.72
CA LEU A 250 -25.48 -7.25 -70.69
C LEU A 250 -26.98 -6.92 -70.56
N CYS A 251 -27.29 -5.72 -70.05
CA CYS A 251 -28.63 -5.13 -70.07
C CYS A 251 -29.03 -4.73 -71.50
N MET A 252 -29.63 -5.64 -72.27
CA MET A 252 -29.97 -5.41 -73.69
C MET A 252 -31.43 -5.00 -73.97
N SER A 253 -32.31 -4.77 -72.99
CA SER A 253 -33.58 -4.04 -73.21
C SER A 253 -34.32 -3.72 -71.92
N THR A 254 -35.23 -2.74 -71.99
CA THR A 254 -36.22 -2.40 -70.97
C THR A 254 -36.96 -3.65 -70.47
N PRO A 255 -37.10 -3.86 -69.14
CA PRO A 255 -37.66 -5.10 -68.62
C PRO A 255 -39.17 -5.18 -68.85
N LEU A 256 -39.60 -6.03 -69.80
CA LEU A 256 -41.00 -6.48 -69.92
C LEU A 256 -41.47 -7.25 -68.67
N CYS A 257 -40.54 -7.71 -67.83
CA CYS A 257 -40.78 -8.52 -66.65
C CYS A 257 -40.55 -7.70 -65.37
N THR A 258 -41.63 -7.46 -64.62
CA THR A 258 -41.62 -6.59 -63.42
C THR A 258 -42.15 -7.24 -62.15
N ALA A 259 -42.54 -8.52 -62.18
CA ALA A 259 -42.97 -9.26 -61.00
C ALA A 259 -42.88 -10.78 -61.22
N VAL A 260 -42.69 -11.52 -60.13
CA VAL A 260 -42.91 -12.97 -60.02
C VAL A 260 -43.60 -13.22 -58.69
N ASP A 261 -44.72 -13.96 -58.69
CA ASP A 261 -45.49 -14.34 -57.50
C ASP A 261 -45.64 -15.86 -57.46
N LEU A 262 -45.23 -16.50 -56.38
CA LEU A 262 -45.39 -17.92 -56.08
C LEU A 262 -46.71 -18.16 -55.34
N MET A 263 -47.39 -19.25 -55.69
CA MET A 263 -48.62 -19.66 -55.05
C MET A 263 -48.39 -20.96 -54.26
N ASP A 264 -49.10 -21.10 -53.14
CA ASP A 264 -49.03 -22.29 -52.28
C ASP A 264 -49.47 -23.55 -53.04
N PRO A 265 -48.62 -24.59 -53.14
CA PRO A 265 -48.99 -25.86 -53.78
C PRO A 265 -49.96 -26.72 -52.92
N GLY A 266 -50.28 -26.29 -51.70
CA GLY A 266 -51.02 -27.09 -50.71
C GLY A 266 -50.11 -28.06 -49.94
N PRO A 267 -50.68 -28.88 -49.03
CA PRO A 267 -49.89 -29.75 -48.15
C PRO A 267 -49.16 -30.86 -48.91
N VAL A 268 -47.86 -30.98 -48.70
CA VAL A 268 -47.01 -32.02 -49.28
C VAL A 268 -47.00 -33.25 -48.37
N CYS A 269 -47.99 -34.13 -48.55
CA CYS A 269 -48.20 -35.31 -47.70
C CYS A 269 -47.49 -36.60 -48.17
N ARG A 270 -46.91 -36.65 -49.37
CA ARG A 270 -46.28 -37.88 -49.93
C ARG A 270 -44.94 -37.59 -50.59
N GLN A 271 -43.89 -38.24 -50.11
CA GLN A 271 -42.56 -38.16 -50.72
C GLN A 271 -42.54 -38.80 -52.11
N GLN A 272 -41.62 -38.36 -52.97
CA GLN A 272 -41.40 -38.89 -54.33
C GLN A 272 -42.55 -38.64 -55.33
N PHE A 273 -43.59 -37.91 -54.94
CA PHE A 273 -44.62 -37.42 -55.85
C PHE A 273 -44.27 -36.03 -56.40
N ASP A 274 -44.80 -35.74 -57.59
CA ASP A 274 -44.65 -34.43 -58.24
C ASP A 274 -45.76 -33.49 -57.77
N TYR A 275 -45.36 -32.32 -57.30
CA TYR A 275 -46.23 -31.26 -56.84
C TYR A 275 -46.12 -30.08 -57.79
N VAL A 276 -47.29 -29.58 -58.23
CA VAL A 276 -47.38 -28.41 -59.09
C VAL A 276 -47.30 -27.18 -58.20
N MET A 277 -46.32 -26.33 -58.44
CA MET A 277 -46.12 -25.07 -57.76
C MET A 277 -46.43 -23.93 -58.74
N PRO A 278 -47.65 -23.37 -58.69
CA PRO A 278 -48.03 -22.31 -59.60
C PRO A 278 -47.24 -21.04 -59.30
N TYR A 279 -46.89 -20.32 -60.36
CA TYR A 279 -46.33 -18.98 -60.24
C TYR A 279 -46.90 -18.07 -61.32
N LYS A 280 -46.88 -16.77 -61.08
CA LYS A 280 -47.38 -15.76 -62.00
C LYS A 280 -46.33 -14.69 -62.24
N THR A 281 -46.14 -14.32 -63.50
CA THR A 281 -45.40 -13.12 -63.88
C THR A 281 -46.36 -12.04 -64.37
N ASN A 282 -45.89 -10.79 -64.44
CA ASN A 282 -46.67 -9.71 -65.04
C ASN A 282 -46.89 -9.95 -66.55
N ALA A 283 -47.98 -9.40 -67.09
CA ALA A 283 -48.38 -9.62 -68.47
C ALA A 283 -47.30 -9.17 -69.47
N GLY A 284 -47.00 -10.02 -70.46
CA GLY A 284 -45.97 -9.75 -71.48
C GLY A 284 -44.55 -10.18 -71.08
N CYS A 285 -44.36 -10.76 -69.89
CA CYS A 285 -43.09 -11.30 -69.46
C CYS A 285 -42.81 -12.67 -70.10
N ASN A 286 -41.74 -12.75 -70.90
CA ASN A 286 -41.27 -13.99 -71.55
C ASN A 286 -40.08 -14.63 -70.82
N LEU A 287 -39.64 -14.07 -69.69
CA LEU A 287 -38.58 -14.63 -68.87
C LEU A 287 -39.13 -15.69 -67.93
N LYS A 288 -38.39 -16.79 -67.78
CA LYS A 288 -38.69 -17.83 -66.81
C LYS A 288 -37.90 -17.59 -65.53
N PRO A 289 -38.52 -17.68 -64.34
CA PRO A 289 -37.81 -17.55 -63.09
C PRO A 289 -36.83 -18.71 -62.90
N ILE A 290 -35.68 -18.39 -62.33
CA ILE A 290 -34.69 -19.34 -61.85
C ILE A 290 -35.04 -19.68 -60.41
N PHE A 291 -35.09 -20.97 -60.08
CA PHE A 291 -35.44 -21.42 -58.75
C PHE A 291 -34.20 -21.78 -57.92
N SER A 292 -34.17 -21.29 -56.68
CA SER A 292 -33.18 -21.69 -55.66
C SER A 292 -33.89 -22.40 -54.50
N TYR A 293 -33.30 -23.52 -54.05
CA TYR A 293 -33.87 -24.41 -53.04
C TYR A 293 -32.82 -25.41 -52.52
N ASP A 294 -33.08 -26.04 -51.38
CA ASP A 294 -32.24 -27.13 -50.87
C ASP A 294 -32.43 -28.40 -51.71
N THR A 295 -31.42 -28.68 -52.54
CA THR A 295 -31.39 -29.86 -53.42
C THR A 295 -31.34 -31.19 -52.66
N SER A 296 -31.07 -31.21 -51.36
CA SER A 296 -31.14 -32.42 -50.54
C SER A 296 -32.59 -32.81 -50.22
N ILE A 297 -33.50 -31.83 -50.16
CA ILE A 297 -34.93 -31.99 -49.82
C ILE A 297 -35.80 -31.98 -51.08
N ALA A 298 -35.56 -31.08 -52.03
CA ALA A 298 -36.38 -30.91 -53.23
C ALA A 298 -35.59 -31.15 -54.53
N LYS A 299 -36.30 -31.40 -55.63
CA LYS A 299 -35.76 -31.45 -56.99
C LYS A 299 -36.77 -30.86 -57.96
N LEU A 300 -36.40 -29.79 -58.66
CA LEU A 300 -37.16 -29.27 -59.79
C LEU A 300 -37.14 -30.30 -60.92
N GLN A 301 -38.30 -30.79 -61.33
CA GLN A 301 -38.44 -31.74 -62.44
C GLN A 301 -38.56 -31.02 -63.77
N SER A 302 -39.39 -29.99 -63.82
CA SER A 302 -39.62 -29.20 -65.02
C SER A 302 -40.21 -27.83 -64.66
N ILE A 303 -40.13 -26.90 -65.60
CA ILE A 303 -40.69 -25.55 -65.49
C ILE A 303 -41.41 -25.21 -66.80
N ASN A 304 -42.65 -24.73 -66.68
CA ASN A 304 -43.41 -24.14 -67.77
C ASN A 304 -43.75 -22.68 -67.43
N ASP A 305 -44.54 -22.00 -68.27
CA ASP A 305 -44.78 -20.55 -68.18
C ASP A 305 -45.67 -20.12 -67.00
N THR A 306 -46.32 -21.07 -66.32
CA THR A 306 -47.28 -20.80 -65.21
C THR A 306 -47.02 -21.62 -63.95
N ALA A 307 -46.13 -22.61 -64.00
CA ALA A 307 -45.83 -23.47 -62.87
C ALA A 307 -44.44 -24.10 -62.96
N ALA A 308 -43.87 -24.36 -61.79
CA ALA A 308 -42.72 -25.22 -61.58
C ALA A 308 -43.20 -26.55 -60.98
N ILE A 309 -42.63 -27.67 -61.41
CA ILE A 309 -42.96 -28.99 -60.88
C ILE A 309 -41.82 -29.46 -59.98
N PHE A 310 -42.12 -29.64 -58.70
CA PHE A 310 -41.15 -30.07 -57.69
C PHE A 310 -41.44 -31.47 -57.19
N ARG A 311 -40.37 -32.26 -56.99
CA ARG A 311 -40.41 -33.53 -56.27
C ARG A 311 -39.67 -33.42 -54.96
N PHE A 312 -40.33 -33.74 -53.85
CA PHE A 312 -39.74 -33.73 -52.53
C PHE A 312 -39.22 -35.12 -52.16
N LYS A 313 -37.91 -35.19 -51.90
CA LYS A 313 -37.12 -36.41 -51.68
C LYS A 313 -36.98 -36.78 -50.20
N LYS A 314 -37.06 -35.80 -49.30
CA LYS A 314 -36.88 -35.96 -47.86
C LYS A 314 -37.93 -35.16 -47.10
N LEU A 315 -38.17 -35.54 -45.86
CA LEU A 315 -38.95 -34.76 -44.89
C LEU A 315 -38.22 -33.48 -44.53
N GLY A 316 -38.99 -32.48 -44.10
CA GLY A 316 -38.48 -31.22 -43.60
C GLY A 316 -38.99 -30.02 -44.39
N ALA A 317 -38.75 -28.84 -43.83
CA ALA A 317 -39.14 -27.58 -44.43
C ALA A 317 -38.06 -27.10 -45.40
N VAL A 318 -38.48 -26.70 -46.61
CA VAL A 318 -37.61 -26.15 -47.65
C VAL A 318 -38.22 -24.87 -48.20
N TRP A 319 -37.41 -23.81 -48.26
CA TRP A 319 -37.78 -22.60 -48.98
C TRP A 319 -37.57 -22.82 -50.48
N ILE A 320 -38.58 -22.47 -51.26
CA ILE A 320 -38.47 -22.36 -52.71
C ILE A 320 -38.48 -20.88 -53.05
N VAL A 321 -37.40 -20.41 -53.68
CA VAL A 321 -37.23 -19.00 -54.07
C VAL A 321 -37.23 -18.91 -55.60
N ALA A 322 -38.10 -18.07 -56.16
CA ALA A 322 -38.12 -17.74 -57.57
C ALA A 322 -37.38 -16.41 -57.80
N LYS A 323 -36.43 -16.41 -58.73
CA LYS A 323 -35.62 -15.25 -59.13
C LYS A 323 -35.84 -14.94 -60.60
N LEU A 324 -36.30 -13.73 -60.90
CA LEU A 324 -36.53 -13.24 -62.25
C LEU A 324 -35.58 -12.07 -62.54
N ASN A 325 -34.48 -12.34 -63.24
CA ASN A 325 -33.48 -11.34 -63.59
C ASN A 325 -33.89 -10.61 -64.88
N ALA A 326 -34.28 -9.34 -64.76
CA ALA A 326 -34.70 -8.51 -65.89
C ALA A 326 -33.61 -7.52 -66.35
N GLY A 327 -32.34 -7.77 -66.02
CA GLY A 327 -31.20 -6.95 -66.41
C GLY A 327 -30.96 -5.77 -65.47
N CYS A 328 -31.76 -4.70 -65.60
CA CYS A 328 -31.64 -3.50 -64.76
C CYS A 328 -32.20 -3.71 -63.34
N LYS A 329 -33.13 -4.67 -63.17
CA LYS A 329 -33.76 -5.01 -61.90
C LYS A 329 -34.02 -6.51 -61.76
N THR A 330 -33.84 -7.08 -60.57
CA THR A 330 -34.19 -8.48 -60.26
C THR A 330 -35.42 -8.55 -59.36
N TYR A 331 -36.37 -9.41 -59.71
CA TYR A 331 -37.60 -9.63 -58.95
C TYR A 331 -37.56 -11.01 -58.28
N TYR A 332 -38.14 -11.10 -57.09
CA TYR A 332 -38.11 -12.31 -56.29
C TYR A 332 -39.47 -12.54 -55.63
N ASP A 333 -39.79 -13.81 -55.45
CA ASP A 333 -40.77 -14.25 -54.45
C ASP A 333 -40.32 -15.58 -53.84
N SER A 334 -40.78 -15.87 -52.62
CA SER A 334 -40.42 -17.08 -51.90
C SER A 334 -41.58 -17.66 -51.11
N ILE A 335 -41.58 -18.98 -50.96
CA ILE A 335 -42.55 -19.68 -50.13
C ILE A 335 -41.88 -20.85 -49.41
N LEU A 336 -42.30 -21.06 -48.17
CA LEU A 336 -41.85 -22.18 -47.34
C LEU A 336 -42.76 -23.38 -47.58
N VAL A 337 -42.18 -24.48 -48.02
CA VAL A 337 -42.89 -25.75 -48.20
C VAL A 337 -42.45 -26.72 -47.12
N ASP A 338 -43.38 -27.18 -46.29
CA ASP A 338 -43.09 -28.17 -45.26
C ASP A 338 -43.51 -29.59 -45.71
N VAL A 339 -42.53 -30.48 -45.85
CA VAL A 339 -42.73 -31.86 -46.28
C VAL A 339 -43.01 -32.72 -45.04
N GLN A 340 -44.30 -32.98 -44.80
CA GLN A 340 -44.77 -33.61 -43.56
C GLN A 340 -44.54 -35.12 -43.52
N TYR A 341 -44.35 -35.63 -42.30
CA TYR A 341 -44.25 -37.05 -41.96
C TYR A 341 -45.63 -37.64 -41.65
N ALA A 342 -45.88 -38.89 -42.04
CA ALA A 342 -46.84 -39.75 -41.35
C ALA A 342 -46.06 -40.54 -40.28
N PRO A 343 -46.14 -40.18 -38.97
CA PRO A 343 -45.36 -40.87 -37.98
C PRO A 343 -45.60 -42.37 -37.86
N GLY A 344 -44.53 -43.15 -38.01
CA GLY A 344 -44.54 -44.60 -37.78
C GLY A 344 -44.66 -44.95 -36.29
N THR A 345 -44.23 -44.07 -35.40
CA THR A 345 -44.42 -44.17 -33.94
C THR A 345 -44.63 -42.79 -33.32
N PHE A 346 -45.76 -42.59 -32.63
CA PHE A 346 -46.10 -41.40 -31.84
C PHE A 346 -45.92 -41.75 -30.37
N SER A 347 -45.18 -40.94 -29.60
CA SER A 347 -45.05 -41.14 -28.15
C SER A 347 -44.88 -39.82 -27.38
N ILE A 348 -45.51 -39.73 -26.21
CA ILE A 348 -45.42 -38.61 -25.25
C ILE A 348 -44.32 -38.79 -24.19
N GLY A 349 -43.53 -39.86 -24.29
CA GLY A 349 -42.41 -40.18 -23.41
C GLY A 349 -42.52 -41.56 -22.76
N ALA A 350 -41.52 -41.94 -21.96
CA ALA A 350 -41.58 -43.13 -21.11
C ALA A 350 -42.16 -42.79 -19.73
N ASP A 351 -42.73 -43.79 -19.05
CA ASP A 351 -43.20 -43.67 -17.66
C ASP A 351 -42.17 -42.95 -16.78
N THR A 352 -42.66 -41.97 -16.00
CA THR A 352 -41.81 -41.01 -15.31
C THR A 352 -42.21 -40.87 -13.85
N LEU A 353 -41.24 -40.53 -13.02
CA LEU A 353 -41.43 -40.25 -11.61
C LEU A 353 -41.57 -38.74 -11.36
N LEU A 354 -42.51 -38.35 -10.49
CA LEU A 354 -42.76 -36.97 -10.07
C LEU A 354 -42.44 -36.79 -8.58
N CYS A 355 -41.57 -35.82 -8.28
CA CYS A 355 -41.26 -35.43 -6.91
C CYS A 355 -42.38 -34.56 -6.32
N PRO A 356 -42.64 -34.62 -4.99
CA PRO A 356 -43.66 -33.78 -4.35
C PRO A 356 -43.43 -32.28 -4.62
N GLY A 357 -44.45 -31.59 -5.16
CA GLY A 357 -44.40 -30.16 -5.46
C GLY A 357 -43.82 -29.79 -6.84
N ASP A 358 -43.20 -30.74 -7.55
CA ASP A 358 -42.72 -30.53 -8.91
C ASP A 358 -43.85 -30.71 -9.94
N SER A 359 -43.54 -30.38 -11.20
CA SER A 359 -44.41 -30.68 -12.34
C SER A 359 -43.58 -31.21 -13.50
N VAL A 360 -44.11 -32.18 -14.24
CA VAL A 360 -43.51 -32.67 -15.48
C VAL A 360 -44.32 -32.17 -16.68
N ILE A 361 -43.63 -31.69 -17.71
CA ILE A 361 -44.24 -31.27 -18.97
C ILE A 361 -44.22 -32.45 -19.92
N LEU A 362 -45.41 -32.99 -20.20
CA LEU A 362 -45.62 -34.01 -21.22
C LEU A 362 -45.72 -33.32 -22.59
N ARG A 363 -45.04 -33.88 -23.58
CA ARG A 363 -44.91 -33.26 -24.91
C ARG A 363 -45.47 -34.20 -25.96
N ALA A 364 -46.59 -33.80 -26.56
CA ALA A 364 -47.18 -34.53 -27.68
C ALA A 364 -46.45 -34.27 -29.02
N GLY A 365 -45.43 -33.40 -29.03
CA GLY A 365 -44.76 -32.95 -30.25
C GLY A 365 -45.53 -31.82 -30.96
N LYS A 366 -44.81 -30.99 -31.72
CA LYS A 366 -45.38 -29.87 -32.48
C LYS A 366 -45.65 -30.31 -33.93
N GLY A 367 -46.64 -29.71 -34.60
CA GLY A 367 -46.94 -29.98 -36.02
C GLY A 367 -48.22 -30.80 -36.27
N PHE A 368 -48.98 -31.13 -35.23
CA PHE A 368 -50.31 -31.69 -35.38
C PHE A 368 -51.36 -30.56 -35.49
N ASN A 369 -52.38 -30.80 -36.30
CA ASN A 369 -53.52 -29.90 -36.53
C ASN A 369 -54.43 -29.81 -35.30
N THR A 370 -54.58 -30.91 -34.56
CA THR A 370 -55.36 -30.93 -33.29
C THR A 370 -54.68 -31.79 -32.23
N TYR A 371 -54.85 -31.41 -30.97
CA TYR A 371 -54.47 -32.17 -29.77
C TYR A 371 -55.70 -32.32 -28.87
N ARG A 372 -55.80 -33.44 -28.16
CA ARG A 372 -56.85 -33.67 -27.15
C ARG A 372 -56.33 -34.55 -26.03
N TRP A 373 -56.12 -33.96 -24.86
CA TRP A 373 -55.68 -34.66 -23.65
C TRP A 373 -56.87 -35.24 -22.87
N GLN A 374 -56.57 -36.07 -21.86
CA GLN A 374 -57.58 -36.71 -21.01
C GLN A 374 -58.53 -35.73 -20.29
N ASP A 375 -58.10 -34.49 -20.06
CA ASP A 375 -58.90 -33.43 -19.42
C ASP A 375 -59.65 -32.53 -20.44
N GLY A 376 -59.51 -32.81 -21.74
CA GLY A 376 -60.10 -32.02 -22.81
C GLY A 376 -59.26 -30.83 -23.27
N SER A 377 -58.07 -30.60 -22.70
CA SER A 377 -57.15 -29.55 -23.18
C SER A 377 -56.62 -29.86 -24.58
N ILE A 378 -56.28 -28.81 -25.33
CA ILE A 378 -55.95 -28.86 -26.76
C ILE A 378 -54.55 -28.34 -27.12
N ASP A 379 -53.71 -28.09 -26.11
CA ASP A 379 -52.33 -27.65 -26.33
C ASP A 379 -51.43 -28.87 -26.69
N SER A 380 -50.32 -28.61 -27.39
CA SER A 380 -49.25 -29.57 -27.65
C SER A 380 -48.49 -29.99 -26.38
N LEU A 381 -48.66 -29.25 -25.29
CA LEU A 381 -48.03 -29.48 -23.99
C LEU A 381 -49.07 -29.74 -22.92
N PHE A 382 -48.77 -30.67 -22.02
CA PHE A 382 -49.57 -30.91 -20.82
C PHE A 382 -48.69 -30.87 -19.58
N ILE A 383 -49.14 -30.17 -18.53
CA ILE A 383 -48.39 -30.05 -17.28
C ILE A 383 -49.00 -30.99 -16.25
N ALA A 384 -48.36 -32.14 -16.02
CA ALA A 384 -48.74 -33.08 -14.97
C ALA A 384 -48.20 -32.60 -13.62
N ARG A 385 -49.12 -32.33 -12.69
CA ARG A 385 -48.84 -31.83 -11.32
C ARG A 385 -49.11 -32.86 -10.22
N ALA A 386 -49.68 -34.01 -10.59
CA ALA A 386 -50.00 -35.09 -9.67
C ALA A 386 -49.68 -36.46 -10.30
N PRO A 387 -49.38 -37.49 -9.50
CA PRO A 387 -49.28 -38.86 -9.99
C PRO A 387 -50.59 -39.32 -10.64
N GLY A 388 -50.51 -40.06 -11.73
CA GLY A 388 -51.67 -40.50 -12.50
C GLY A 388 -51.32 -40.99 -13.90
N VAL A 389 -52.36 -41.40 -14.63
CA VAL A 389 -52.25 -41.84 -16.03
C VAL A 389 -52.67 -40.68 -16.93
N TYR A 390 -51.82 -40.34 -17.90
CA TYR A 390 -52.01 -39.24 -18.83
C TYR A 390 -52.03 -39.78 -20.26
N TYR A 391 -52.92 -39.26 -21.11
CA TYR A 391 -53.02 -39.70 -22.50
C TYR A 391 -53.45 -38.56 -23.43
N VAL A 392 -53.00 -38.61 -24.68
CA VAL A 392 -53.33 -37.61 -25.70
C VAL A 392 -53.67 -38.27 -27.02
N GLN A 393 -54.61 -37.67 -27.73
CA GLN A 393 -54.92 -37.92 -29.14
C GLN A 393 -54.50 -36.72 -29.99
N THR A 394 -53.85 -36.96 -31.13
CA THR A 394 -53.45 -35.92 -32.08
C THR A 394 -53.88 -36.25 -33.50
N THR A 395 -54.02 -35.23 -34.34
CA THR A 395 -54.33 -35.40 -35.78
C THR A 395 -53.43 -34.50 -36.61
N ASN A 396 -52.76 -35.00 -37.65
CA ASN A 396 -51.87 -34.18 -38.49
C ASN A 396 -52.64 -33.40 -39.58
N ALA A 397 -51.95 -32.53 -40.33
CA ALA A 397 -52.54 -31.76 -41.44
C ALA A 397 -53.03 -32.62 -42.62
N CYS A 398 -52.59 -33.88 -42.71
CA CYS A 398 -53.04 -34.86 -43.71
C CYS A 398 -54.25 -35.71 -43.23
N GLY A 399 -54.71 -35.52 -41.99
CA GLY A 399 -55.87 -36.20 -41.40
C GLY A 399 -55.58 -37.49 -40.62
N ASP A 400 -54.31 -37.88 -40.44
CA ASP A 400 -53.92 -39.09 -39.71
C ASP A 400 -54.04 -38.90 -38.19
N ILE A 401 -54.55 -39.91 -37.46
CA ILE A 401 -54.79 -39.86 -36.00
C ILE A 401 -53.74 -40.68 -35.24
N TYR A 402 -53.20 -40.13 -34.15
CA TYR A 402 -52.22 -40.79 -33.26
C TYR A 402 -52.64 -40.69 -31.80
N ASN A 403 -52.37 -41.73 -30.99
CA ASN A 403 -52.66 -41.77 -29.55
C ASN A 403 -51.45 -42.31 -28.78
N ASP A 404 -51.21 -41.81 -27.56
CA ASP A 404 -50.25 -42.41 -26.60
C ASP A 404 -50.68 -42.22 -25.15
N THR A 405 -50.19 -43.06 -24.24
CA THR A 405 -50.49 -43.07 -22.80
C THR A 405 -49.21 -43.23 -21.98
N LEU A 406 -49.08 -42.48 -20.88
CA LEU A 406 -47.93 -42.49 -19.97
C LEU A 406 -48.38 -42.49 -18.51
N VAL A 407 -47.65 -43.21 -17.65
CA VAL A 407 -47.86 -43.22 -16.19
C VAL A 407 -46.86 -42.30 -15.50
N VAL A 408 -47.38 -41.37 -14.69
CA VAL A 408 -46.59 -40.56 -13.77
C VAL A 408 -46.74 -41.14 -12.36
N SER A 409 -45.66 -41.74 -11.84
CA SER A 409 -45.62 -42.28 -10.47
C SER A 409 -45.13 -41.22 -9.47
N GLY A 410 -45.62 -41.25 -8.23
CA GLY A 410 -45.17 -40.33 -7.18
C GLY A 410 -43.95 -40.85 -6.44
N ALA A 411 -42.93 -40.02 -6.26
CA ALA A 411 -41.76 -40.36 -5.44
C ALA A 411 -42.07 -40.23 -3.93
N ILE A 412 -41.52 -41.13 -3.12
CA ILE A 412 -41.54 -41.01 -1.66
C ILE A 412 -40.23 -40.35 -1.23
N VAL A 413 -40.32 -39.15 -0.65
CA VAL A 413 -39.17 -38.42 -0.11
C VAL A 413 -39.18 -38.55 1.42
N PRO A 414 -38.19 -39.22 2.04
CA PRO A 414 -38.06 -39.24 3.49
C PRO A 414 -37.97 -37.81 4.06
N PRO A 415 -38.48 -37.55 5.27
CA PRO A 415 -38.32 -36.23 5.90
C PRO A 415 -36.82 -35.99 6.16
N LEU A 416 -36.28 -34.91 5.60
CA LEU A 416 -34.92 -34.44 5.90
C LEU A 416 -34.98 -33.54 7.14
N SER A 417 -34.17 -33.84 8.15
CA SER A 417 -34.05 -33.01 9.35
C SER A 417 -32.59 -32.85 9.79
N LEU A 418 -32.21 -31.62 10.13
CA LEU A 418 -30.95 -31.20 10.76
C LEU A 418 -31.10 -31.04 12.28
N GLY A 419 -32.32 -31.22 12.82
CA GLY A 419 -32.69 -30.96 14.21
C GLY A 419 -33.19 -29.52 14.43
N ASN A 420 -33.40 -29.15 15.70
CA ASN A 420 -33.82 -27.81 16.08
C ASN A 420 -32.65 -26.82 16.02
N ASP A 421 -32.97 -25.53 15.85
CA ASP A 421 -32.04 -24.42 16.00
C ASP A 421 -31.31 -24.48 17.35
N ARG A 422 -30.04 -24.05 17.36
CA ARG A 422 -29.15 -24.18 18.52
C ARG A 422 -28.51 -22.85 18.85
N GLU A 423 -28.33 -22.61 20.15
CA GLU A 423 -27.47 -21.53 20.63
C GLU A 423 -26.15 -22.10 21.13
N VAL A 424 -25.04 -21.51 20.69
CA VAL A 424 -23.68 -22.06 20.90
C VAL A 424 -22.70 -20.92 21.15
N CYS A 425 -21.68 -21.13 21.97
CA CYS A 425 -20.71 -20.08 22.27
C CYS A 425 -19.80 -19.80 21.07
N ILE A 426 -19.33 -18.56 20.95
CA ILE A 426 -18.30 -18.23 19.96
C ILE A 426 -17.05 -19.10 20.18
N SER A 427 -16.47 -19.61 19.10
CA SER A 427 -15.34 -20.55 19.05
C SER A 427 -15.64 -21.97 19.53
N ASP A 428 -16.88 -22.32 19.83
CA ASP A 428 -17.27 -23.72 20.02
C ASP A 428 -17.38 -24.45 18.68
N THR A 429 -17.22 -25.77 18.75
CA THR A 429 -17.37 -26.64 17.59
C THR A 429 -18.68 -27.41 17.64
N VAL A 430 -19.50 -27.28 16.60
CA VAL A 430 -20.80 -27.95 16.48
C VAL A 430 -20.72 -29.10 15.48
N LEU A 431 -21.35 -30.21 15.86
CA LEU A 431 -21.64 -31.33 14.95
C LEU A 431 -23.11 -31.25 14.51
N ILE A 432 -23.35 -31.09 13.21
CA ILE A 432 -24.68 -31.11 12.60
C ILE A 432 -24.79 -32.41 11.81
N GLN A 433 -25.80 -33.22 12.12
CA GLN A 433 -26.04 -34.50 11.46
C GLN A 433 -27.41 -34.47 10.78
N ALA A 434 -27.45 -34.95 9.54
CA ALA A 434 -28.69 -35.09 8.79
C ALA A 434 -29.34 -36.45 9.07
N SER A 435 -30.67 -36.50 8.99
CA SER A 435 -31.42 -37.76 8.98
C SER A 435 -30.99 -38.67 7.81
N PRO A 436 -30.94 -40.00 8.00
CA PRO A 436 -30.57 -40.94 6.94
C PRO A 436 -31.65 -41.05 5.86
N GLY A 437 -31.34 -41.70 4.72
CA GLY A 437 -32.29 -41.97 3.63
C GLY A 437 -31.96 -41.30 2.29
N PHE A 438 -30.80 -40.63 2.19
CA PHE A 438 -30.34 -39.94 0.99
C PHE A 438 -28.99 -40.47 0.51
N VAL A 439 -28.78 -40.44 -0.81
CA VAL A 439 -27.54 -40.91 -1.47
C VAL A 439 -26.47 -39.83 -1.60
N ASN A 440 -26.87 -38.56 -1.44
CA ASN A 440 -25.96 -37.41 -1.54
C ASN A 440 -26.46 -36.27 -0.64
N TYR A 441 -25.53 -35.56 0.01
CA TYR A 441 -25.76 -34.44 0.91
C TYR A 441 -24.91 -33.25 0.47
N GLN A 442 -25.56 -32.15 0.08
CA GLN A 442 -24.91 -30.91 -0.34
C GLN A 442 -25.12 -29.83 0.72
N TRP A 443 -24.06 -29.50 1.44
CA TRP A 443 -24.05 -28.54 2.53
C TRP A 443 -23.66 -27.16 2.05
N GLU A 444 -24.31 -26.13 2.58
CA GLU A 444 -24.00 -24.72 2.34
C GLU A 444 -24.10 -23.96 3.67
N ALA A 445 -23.04 -23.23 4.00
CA ALA A 445 -22.94 -22.39 5.19
C ALA A 445 -22.00 -21.21 4.86
N GLN A 446 -22.09 -20.13 5.61
CA GLN A 446 -21.20 -18.98 5.43
C GLN A 446 -19.81 -19.23 6.07
N GLN A 447 -19.77 -20.03 7.14
CA GLN A 447 -18.54 -20.38 7.85
C GLN A 447 -17.87 -21.62 7.24
N PRO A 448 -16.53 -21.75 7.31
CA PRO A 448 -15.84 -22.97 6.91
C PRO A 448 -16.24 -24.17 7.78
N PHE A 449 -16.48 -25.32 7.14
CA PHE A 449 -16.80 -26.57 7.80
C PHE A 449 -16.07 -27.75 7.17
N ILE A 450 -15.97 -28.84 7.92
CA ILE A 450 -15.42 -30.12 7.45
C ILE A 450 -16.60 -31.06 7.17
N VAL A 451 -16.68 -31.55 5.93
CA VAL A 451 -17.72 -32.48 5.49
C VAL A 451 -17.40 -33.90 5.90
N GLN A 452 -18.41 -34.57 6.45
CA GLN A 452 -18.53 -36.02 6.59
C GLN A 452 -19.80 -36.46 5.82
N PRO A 453 -19.96 -37.74 5.46
CA PRO A 453 -20.98 -38.16 4.50
C PRO A 453 -22.40 -37.60 4.75
N ALA A 454 -22.89 -37.70 5.99
CA ALA A 454 -24.20 -37.18 6.41
C ALA A 454 -24.08 -36.18 7.58
N ALA A 455 -22.93 -35.54 7.75
CA ALA A 455 -22.70 -34.61 8.85
C ALA A 455 -21.65 -33.55 8.50
N ILE A 456 -21.71 -32.40 9.15
CA ILE A 456 -20.64 -31.40 9.10
C ILE A 456 -20.15 -31.08 10.50
N LYS A 457 -18.85 -30.79 10.60
CA LYS A 457 -18.22 -30.24 11.80
C LYS A 457 -17.80 -28.81 11.52
N MET A 458 -18.31 -27.86 12.30
CA MET A 458 -18.16 -26.43 12.07
C MET A 458 -17.66 -25.73 13.34
N LEU A 459 -16.66 -24.86 13.18
CA LEU A 459 -16.22 -23.93 14.22
C LEU A 459 -17.04 -22.64 14.10
N VAL A 460 -17.79 -22.29 15.15
CA VAL A 460 -18.78 -21.22 15.07
C VAL A 460 -18.18 -19.90 15.55
N ASN A 461 -17.94 -18.95 14.64
CA ASN A 461 -17.39 -17.63 14.98
C ASN A 461 -18.44 -16.51 14.95
N GLN A 462 -19.55 -16.72 14.25
CA GLN A 462 -20.70 -15.81 14.16
C GLN A 462 -21.96 -16.65 13.89
N SER A 463 -23.15 -16.08 14.15
CA SER A 463 -24.41 -16.75 13.82
C SER A 463 -24.48 -17.09 12.33
N ASP A 464 -24.85 -18.33 12.00
CA ASP A 464 -24.87 -18.84 10.64
C ASP A 464 -26.15 -19.65 10.38
N ARG A 465 -26.63 -19.59 9.13
CA ARG A 465 -27.72 -20.43 8.63
C ARG A 465 -27.12 -21.52 7.77
N VAL A 466 -27.09 -22.73 8.29
CA VAL A 466 -26.65 -23.90 7.54
C VAL A 466 -27.83 -24.45 6.77
N SER A 467 -27.70 -24.55 5.45
CA SER A 467 -28.66 -25.21 4.58
C SER A 467 -28.11 -26.52 4.04
N LEU A 468 -28.96 -27.53 4.01
CA LEU A 468 -28.67 -28.83 3.40
C LEU A 468 -29.65 -29.11 2.27
N ARG A 469 -29.12 -29.55 1.14
CA ARG A 469 -29.88 -30.17 0.05
C ARG A 469 -29.46 -31.63 -0.09
N ALA A 470 -30.39 -32.56 0.14
CA ALA A 470 -30.12 -34.00 0.04
C ALA A 470 -30.89 -34.64 -1.12
N ARG A 471 -30.29 -35.64 -1.79
CA ARG A 471 -30.87 -36.33 -2.95
C ARG A 471 -31.26 -37.77 -2.63
N THR A 472 -32.47 -38.20 -2.97
CA THR A 472 -32.94 -39.59 -2.82
C THR A 472 -32.38 -40.48 -3.94
N THR A 473 -32.48 -41.81 -3.79
CA THR A 473 -32.15 -42.79 -4.85
C THR A 473 -32.91 -42.52 -6.14
N ASP A 474 -34.16 -42.07 -5.99
CA ASP A 474 -35.08 -41.86 -7.10
C ASP A 474 -34.90 -40.49 -7.77
N GLY A 475 -33.90 -39.71 -7.34
CA GLY A 475 -33.51 -38.45 -7.95
C GLY A 475 -34.18 -37.20 -7.40
N CYS A 476 -35.11 -37.32 -6.44
CA CYS A 476 -35.77 -36.20 -5.79
C CYS A 476 -34.88 -35.52 -4.75
N TYR A 477 -35.21 -34.27 -4.41
CA TYR A 477 -34.47 -33.49 -3.43
C TYR A 477 -35.33 -33.13 -2.22
N ALA A 478 -34.74 -33.22 -1.04
CA ALA A 478 -35.24 -32.59 0.17
C ALA A 478 -34.30 -31.46 0.57
N LYS A 479 -34.84 -30.44 1.23
CA LYS A 479 -34.06 -29.34 1.81
C LYS A 479 -34.46 -29.15 3.25
N ASP A 480 -33.48 -28.82 4.08
CA ASP A 480 -33.70 -28.38 5.44
C ASP A 480 -32.67 -27.31 5.83
N THR A 481 -33.01 -26.49 6.82
CA THR A 481 -32.13 -25.45 7.34
C THR A 481 -32.11 -25.47 8.86
N ILE A 482 -30.94 -25.26 9.43
CA ILE A 482 -30.75 -25.06 10.87
C ILE A 482 -30.05 -23.73 11.10
N PHE A 483 -30.55 -22.95 12.06
CA PHE A 483 -29.94 -21.72 12.49
C PHE A 483 -29.07 -21.98 13.73
N ILE A 484 -27.80 -21.59 13.65
CA ILE A 484 -26.86 -21.66 14.76
C ILE A 484 -26.65 -20.22 15.25
N ASN A 485 -27.24 -19.89 16.40
CA ASN A 485 -27.10 -18.58 17.02
C ASN A 485 -25.86 -18.54 17.93
N THR A 486 -25.02 -17.53 17.79
CA THR A 486 -23.85 -17.36 18.66
C THR A 486 -24.18 -16.60 19.93
N ILE A 487 -23.76 -17.15 21.07
CA ILE A 487 -23.73 -16.46 22.36
C ILE A 487 -22.29 -16.00 22.64
N SER A 488 -22.12 -14.75 23.01
CA SER A 488 -20.84 -14.23 23.51
C SER A 488 -20.71 -14.47 25.00
N ALA A 489 -19.54 -14.89 25.46
CA ALA A 489 -19.26 -15.02 26.88
C ALA A 489 -19.33 -13.65 27.57
N VAL A 490 -19.82 -13.60 28.80
CA VAL A 490 -19.73 -12.39 29.63
C VAL A 490 -18.25 -12.06 29.87
N PRO A 491 -17.74 -10.90 29.42
CA PRO A 491 -16.32 -10.59 29.51
C PRO A 491 -15.90 -10.49 30.98
N VAL A 492 -14.79 -11.13 31.32
CA VAL A 492 -14.16 -11.03 32.64
C VAL A 492 -13.08 -9.96 32.59
N ALA A 493 -13.03 -9.09 33.59
CA ALA A 493 -11.98 -8.08 33.72
C ALA A 493 -11.22 -8.27 35.05
N LEU A 494 -9.92 -8.51 34.95
CA LEU A 494 -9.02 -8.56 36.11
C LEU A 494 -8.53 -7.15 36.49
N GLY A 495 -8.62 -6.18 35.58
CA GLY A 495 -8.13 -4.81 35.75
C GLY A 495 -6.83 -4.54 34.99
N ALA A 496 -6.26 -3.35 35.21
CA ALA A 496 -5.02 -2.94 34.53
C ALA A 496 -3.78 -3.67 35.08
N ASP A 497 -2.76 -3.86 34.23
CA ASP A 497 -1.43 -4.31 34.63
C ASP A 497 -0.89 -3.46 35.80
N THR A 498 -0.20 -4.11 36.73
CA THR A 498 0.18 -3.48 38.00
C THR A 498 1.61 -3.82 38.43
N SER A 499 2.12 -3.06 39.39
CA SER A 499 3.40 -3.24 40.06
C SER A 499 3.22 -2.94 41.55
N PHE A 500 3.97 -3.61 42.42
CA PHE A 500 3.92 -3.39 43.87
C PHE A 500 5.31 -3.54 44.50
N CYS A 501 5.43 -3.22 45.78
CA CYS A 501 6.71 -3.21 46.49
C CYS A 501 7.10 -4.62 46.98
N GLU A 502 8.39 -4.84 47.17
CA GLU A 502 8.91 -6.11 47.67
C GLU A 502 8.28 -6.47 49.03
N TYR A 503 7.92 -7.75 49.19
CA TYR A 503 7.19 -8.32 50.33
C TYR A 503 5.71 -7.91 50.48
N ASP A 504 5.20 -7.03 49.62
CA ASP A 504 3.76 -6.77 49.56
C ASP A 504 3.07 -7.84 48.69
N SER A 505 1.74 -7.85 48.72
CA SER A 505 0.93 -8.73 47.87
C SER A 505 -0.29 -7.97 47.36
N ILE A 506 -0.79 -8.38 46.20
CA ILE A 506 -2.03 -7.87 45.63
C ILE A 506 -3.04 -9.01 45.52
N THR A 507 -4.31 -8.69 45.79
CA THR A 507 -5.43 -9.59 45.51
C THR A 507 -5.95 -9.28 44.10
N ILE A 508 -5.77 -10.22 43.17
CA ILE A 508 -6.39 -10.14 41.84
C ILE A 508 -7.79 -10.73 41.96
N ARG A 509 -8.82 -9.99 41.55
CA ARG A 509 -10.21 -10.40 41.62
C ARG A 509 -10.78 -10.48 40.21
N ALA A 510 -11.43 -11.59 39.91
CA ALA A 510 -12.32 -11.68 38.76
C ALA A 510 -13.72 -11.20 39.18
N ASP A 511 -14.51 -10.70 38.23
CA ASP A 511 -15.87 -10.26 38.51
C ASP A 511 -16.72 -11.40 39.13
N ALA A 512 -17.70 -11.03 39.95
CA ALA A 512 -18.64 -11.98 40.53
C ALA A 512 -19.71 -12.42 39.52
N GLY A 513 -20.24 -13.63 39.64
CA GLY A 513 -21.38 -14.11 38.84
C GLY A 513 -21.05 -15.21 37.82
N TYR A 514 -19.81 -15.71 37.79
CA TYR A 514 -19.44 -16.88 37.00
C TYR A 514 -19.71 -18.19 37.75
N LEU A 515 -20.05 -19.25 37.01
CA LEU A 515 -20.27 -20.59 37.54
C LEU A 515 -18.98 -21.29 37.97
N GLN A 516 -17.88 -21.02 37.26
CA GLN A 516 -16.57 -21.59 37.54
C GLN A 516 -15.45 -20.58 37.31
N TYR A 517 -14.38 -20.70 38.10
CA TYR A 517 -13.13 -19.95 37.96
C TYR A 517 -11.98 -20.97 37.85
N SER A 518 -11.04 -20.73 36.95
CA SER A 518 -9.85 -21.56 36.77
C SER A 518 -8.64 -20.67 36.55
N TRP A 519 -7.82 -20.53 37.59
CA TRP A 519 -6.61 -19.72 37.53
C TRP A 519 -5.42 -20.52 37.03
N ASN A 520 -4.47 -19.84 36.38
CA ASN A 520 -3.21 -20.45 35.95
C ASN A 520 -2.31 -20.92 37.10
N THR A 521 -2.62 -20.50 38.32
CA THR A 521 -1.99 -20.92 39.57
C THR A 521 -2.60 -22.22 40.13
N GLY A 522 -3.75 -22.66 39.60
CA GLY A 522 -4.44 -23.91 39.95
C GLY A 522 -5.67 -23.74 40.85
N GLU A 523 -5.92 -22.55 41.38
CA GLU A 523 -7.05 -22.23 42.24
C GLU A 523 -8.34 -22.03 41.45
N SER A 524 -9.48 -22.20 42.13
CA SER A 524 -10.84 -22.08 41.58
C SER A 524 -11.71 -21.05 42.30
N THR A 525 -11.09 -20.15 43.06
CA THR A 525 -11.78 -19.08 43.80
C THR A 525 -11.99 -17.83 42.92
N PRO A 526 -12.95 -16.93 43.24
CA PRO A 526 -13.15 -15.67 42.50
C PRO A 526 -11.97 -14.69 42.57
N SER A 527 -11.00 -14.94 43.46
CA SER A 527 -9.81 -14.12 43.61
C SER A 527 -8.61 -14.95 44.04
N ILE A 528 -7.41 -14.47 43.71
CA ILE A 528 -6.12 -15.02 44.16
C ILE A 528 -5.27 -13.91 44.79
N VAL A 529 -4.34 -14.30 45.67
CA VAL A 529 -3.34 -13.39 46.24
C VAL A 529 -1.99 -13.72 45.63
N VAL A 530 -1.33 -12.72 45.05
CA VAL A 530 -0.04 -12.89 44.37
C VAL A 530 1.01 -11.95 44.94
N ASN A 531 2.24 -12.45 45.04
CA ASN A 531 3.38 -11.73 45.63
C ASN A 531 4.65 -11.82 44.76
N LYS A 532 4.52 -12.27 43.51
CA LYS A 532 5.64 -12.41 42.56
C LYS A 532 5.27 -11.76 41.22
N ARG A 533 6.29 -11.32 40.48
CA ARG A 533 6.14 -10.91 39.08
C ARG A 533 5.69 -12.11 38.23
N GLY A 534 4.82 -11.85 37.25
CA GLY A 534 4.30 -12.90 36.37
C GLY A 534 3.02 -12.50 35.66
N ASN A 535 2.57 -13.39 34.76
CA ASN A 535 1.29 -13.28 34.10
C ASN A 535 0.29 -14.17 34.85
N TYR A 536 -0.80 -13.57 35.33
CA TYR A 536 -1.89 -14.27 36.00
C TYR A 536 -3.12 -14.18 35.13
N PHE A 537 -3.70 -15.33 34.80
CA PHE A 537 -4.92 -15.38 33.99
C PHE A 537 -5.96 -16.27 34.65
N VAL A 538 -7.21 -15.88 34.49
CA VAL A 538 -8.38 -16.68 34.88
C VAL A 538 -9.16 -17.04 33.64
N THR A 539 -9.60 -18.29 33.57
CA THR A 539 -10.67 -18.72 32.66
C THR A 539 -11.93 -18.89 33.49
N VAL A 540 -13.01 -18.21 33.12
CA VAL A 540 -14.30 -18.28 33.82
C VAL A 540 -15.37 -18.82 32.90
N GLN A 541 -16.37 -19.50 33.48
CA GLN A 541 -17.55 -19.97 32.77
C GLN A 541 -18.77 -19.18 33.22
N ASP A 542 -19.47 -18.54 32.29
CA ASP A 542 -20.71 -17.82 32.62
C ASP A 542 -21.93 -18.73 32.76
N ALA A 543 -23.08 -18.16 33.10
CA ALA A 543 -24.33 -18.90 33.29
C ALA A 543 -24.86 -19.55 31.99
N ASN A 544 -24.45 -19.06 30.82
CA ASN A 544 -24.80 -19.62 29.51
C ASN A 544 -23.84 -20.75 29.10
N GLY A 545 -22.85 -21.08 29.93
CA GLY A 545 -21.85 -22.11 29.67
C GLY A 545 -20.66 -21.65 28.84
N CYS A 546 -20.59 -20.37 28.46
CA CYS A 546 -19.52 -19.82 27.64
C CYS A 546 -18.29 -19.44 28.47
N PHE A 547 -17.11 -19.60 27.88
CA PHE A 547 -15.84 -19.34 28.55
C PHE A 547 -15.27 -17.98 28.16
N ALA A 548 -14.88 -17.19 29.17
CA ALA A 548 -14.11 -15.96 28.99
C ALA A 548 -12.75 -16.09 29.68
N ARG A 549 -11.74 -15.40 29.15
CA ARG A 549 -10.40 -15.38 29.72
C ARG A 549 -9.86 -13.96 29.73
N ASP A 550 -9.26 -13.58 30.85
CA ASP A 550 -8.50 -12.35 30.95
C ASP A 550 -7.16 -12.58 31.66
N THR A 551 -6.18 -11.73 31.37
CA THR A 551 -4.81 -11.82 31.87
C THR A 551 -4.37 -10.49 32.45
N MET A 552 -3.99 -10.49 33.73
CA MET A 552 -3.31 -9.37 34.38
C MET A 552 -1.81 -9.68 34.49
N ARG A 553 -0.97 -8.73 34.09
CA ARG A 553 0.48 -8.84 34.30
C ARG A 553 0.93 -8.03 35.51
N VAL A 554 1.66 -8.71 36.38
CA VAL A 554 2.47 -8.06 37.42
C VAL A 554 3.83 -7.76 36.81
N ILE A 555 4.04 -6.50 36.43
CA ILE A 555 5.18 -6.06 35.62
C ILE A 555 6.47 -6.07 36.44
N GLN A 556 6.45 -5.44 37.62
CA GLN A 556 7.64 -5.29 38.45
C GLN A 556 7.33 -5.34 39.94
N THR A 557 8.27 -5.88 40.70
CA THR A 557 8.33 -5.77 42.16
C THR A 557 9.44 -4.79 42.51
N TYR A 558 9.10 -3.62 43.06
CA TYR A 558 10.07 -2.58 43.40
C TYR A 558 10.71 -2.84 44.76
N THR A 559 12.04 -2.73 44.86
CA THR A 559 12.75 -2.86 46.14
C THR A 559 12.37 -1.71 47.07
N LYS A 560 12.14 -2.00 48.36
CA LYS A 560 11.83 -0.93 49.33
C LYS A 560 13.03 0.02 49.53
N PRO A 561 12.79 1.32 49.76
CA PRO A 561 13.85 2.31 49.97
C PRO A 561 14.80 1.90 51.09
N GLN A 562 16.10 1.96 50.83
CA GLN A 562 17.13 1.72 51.85
C GLN A 562 17.54 3.05 52.47
N VAL A 563 16.95 3.39 53.61
CA VAL A 563 17.27 4.60 54.38
C VAL A 563 18.42 4.28 55.33
N SER A 564 19.33 5.23 55.57
CA SER A 564 20.33 5.12 56.64
C SER A 564 20.51 6.45 57.34
N LEU A 565 20.20 6.49 58.64
CA LEU A 565 20.36 7.64 59.53
C LEU A 565 21.74 7.67 60.21
N GLY A 566 22.55 6.63 60.03
CA GLY A 566 23.89 6.49 60.61
C GLY A 566 24.00 5.28 61.53
N LYS A 567 25.06 5.25 62.35
CA LYS A 567 25.25 4.21 63.38
C LYS A 567 24.72 4.69 64.72
N ASP A 568 24.14 3.77 65.48
CA ASP A 568 23.77 4.00 66.87
C ASP A 568 25.00 4.33 67.72
N GLY A 569 24.83 5.26 68.67
CA GLY A 569 25.88 5.60 69.61
C GLY A 569 25.92 7.06 70.05
N PRO A 570 27.02 7.45 70.72
CA PRO A 570 27.25 8.84 71.11
C PRO A 570 27.60 9.69 69.89
N LEU A 571 27.11 10.94 69.86
CA LEU A 571 27.43 11.92 68.82
C LEU A 571 28.04 13.19 69.43
N CYS A 572 29.02 13.76 68.73
CA CYS A 572 29.78 14.93 69.16
C CYS A 572 29.18 16.21 68.55
N VAL A 573 28.89 17.24 69.35
CA VAL A 573 28.23 18.45 68.84
C VAL A 573 28.81 19.74 69.38
N SER A 574 28.57 20.81 68.63
CA SER A 574 28.67 22.19 69.13
C SER A 574 27.31 22.76 69.54
N ASN A 575 26.18 22.44 68.87
CA ASN A 575 24.83 22.93 69.24
C ASN A 575 23.63 22.01 68.86
N SER A 576 23.66 21.30 67.72
CA SER A 576 22.60 20.35 67.29
C SER A 576 23.12 19.35 66.26
N ILE A 577 22.49 18.17 66.14
CA ILE A 577 22.72 17.17 65.09
C ILE A 577 21.57 17.23 64.10
N GLN A 578 21.88 17.13 62.81
CA GLN A 578 20.90 17.01 61.75
C GLN A 578 21.01 15.61 61.12
N PHE A 579 19.97 14.80 61.26
CA PHE A 579 19.81 13.55 60.52
C PHE A 579 19.31 13.85 59.12
N ASN A 580 19.88 13.20 58.12
CA ASN A 580 19.46 13.32 56.73
C ASN A 580 18.97 11.95 56.27
N ALA A 581 17.68 11.87 55.94
CA ALA A 581 17.08 10.63 55.49
C ALA A 581 17.43 10.29 54.04
N GLY A 582 18.02 11.20 53.25
CA GLY A 582 18.28 11.04 51.83
C GLY A 582 17.26 11.75 50.95
N ASN A 583 17.16 11.34 49.67
CA ASN A 583 16.27 11.94 48.67
C ASN A 583 15.13 10.98 48.29
N TYR A 584 13.95 11.25 48.82
CA TYR A 584 12.69 10.54 48.62
C TYR A 584 11.53 11.51 48.38
N VAL A 585 10.36 10.98 47.98
CA VAL A 585 9.17 11.77 47.64
C VAL A 585 8.49 12.35 48.87
N SER A 586 8.38 11.57 49.94
CA SER A 586 7.82 12.04 51.22
C SER A 586 8.55 11.43 52.40
N TYR A 587 8.47 12.12 53.54
CA TYR A 587 9.09 11.75 54.80
C TYR A 587 8.06 11.88 55.91
N LEU A 588 8.14 11.01 56.91
CA LEU A 588 7.39 11.05 58.15
C LEU A 588 8.33 10.71 59.29
N TRP A 589 8.66 11.70 60.11
CA TRP A 589 9.47 11.51 61.32
C TRP A 589 8.60 11.16 62.51
N GLN A 590 9.24 10.72 63.60
CA GLN A 590 8.57 10.34 64.85
C GLN A 590 7.69 11.43 65.49
N ASP A 591 7.91 12.70 65.16
CA ASP A 591 7.13 13.85 65.64
C ASP A 591 6.02 14.28 64.68
N GLY A 592 5.86 13.58 63.55
CA GLY A 592 4.91 13.91 62.49
C GLY A 592 5.42 14.91 61.44
N SER A 593 6.68 15.38 61.55
CA SER A 593 7.26 16.29 60.57
C SER A 593 7.62 15.58 59.25
N SER A 594 7.71 16.35 58.15
CA SER A 594 7.85 15.82 56.78
C SER A 594 9.07 16.33 56.02
N GLY A 595 10.05 16.92 56.71
CA GLY A 595 11.29 17.38 56.08
C GLY A 595 12.21 16.21 55.69
N SER A 596 13.08 16.40 54.69
CA SER A 596 14.12 15.40 54.36
C SER A 596 15.20 15.26 55.44
N THR A 597 15.23 16.23 56.37
CA THR A 597 16.16 16.25 57.50
C THR A 597 15.44 16.53 58.80
N TYR A 598 15.96 15.98 59.90
CA TYR A 598 15.46 16.22 61.25
C TYR A 598 16.59 16.63 62.18
N SER A 599 16.40 17.70 62.96
CA SER A 599 17.42 18.24 63.85
C SER A 599 17.07 18.03 65.32
N THR A 600 18.05 17.63 66.12
CA THR A 600 17.89 17.45 67.58
C THR A 600 19.16 17.81 68.34
N ASN A 601 19.01 18.14 69.62
CA ASN A 601 20.10 18.33 70.58
C ASN A 601 19.98 17.40 71.81
N GLN A 602 19.09 16.42 71.76
CA GLN A 602 18.83 15.48 72.88
C GLN A 602 19.14 14.04 72.50
N ALA A 603 19.55 13.25 73.50
CA ALA A 603 19.61 11.80 73.39
C ALA A 603 18.18 11.22 73.23
N GLY A 604 18.03 10.17 72.45
CA GLY A 604 16.73 9.59 72.12
C GLY A 604 16.77 8.65 70.92
N ILE A 605 15.61 8.05 70.63
CA ILE A 605 15.39 7.24 69.43
C ILE A 605 14.69 8.11 68.40
N TYR A 606 15.27 8.21 67.22
CA TYR A 606 14.72 8.95 66.09
C TYR A 606 14.49 7.98 64.94
N TRP A 607 13.36 8.10 64.26
CA TRP A 607 13.04 7.25 63.13
C TRP A 607 12.36 8.04 62.04
N VAL A 608 12.55 7.60 60.80
CA VAL A 608 11.91 8.18 59.64
C VAL A 608 11.31 7.07 58.78
N GLN A 609 10.11 7.31 58.30
CA GLN A 609 9.51 6.56 57.21
C GLN A 609 9.55 7.43 55.95
N VAL A 610 10.01 6.86 54.84
CA VAL A 610 10.10 7.54 53.55
C VAL A 610 9.30 6.80 52.50
N VAL A 611 8.83 7.51 51.48
CA VAL A 611 8.20 6.93 50.29
C VAL A 611 9.01 7.34 49.08
N ASP A 612 9.41 6.39 48.23
CA ASP A 612 10.12 6.68 46.98
C ASP A 612 9.19 7.09 45.83
N LEU A 613 9.78 7.28 44.64
CA LEU A 613 9.04 7.63 43.42
C LEU A 613 8.11 6.51 42.93
N ASN A 614 8.33 5.27 43.37
CA ASN A 614 7.51 4.11 43.01
C ASN A 614 6.38 3.87 44.03
N GLY A 615 6.23 4.73 45.03
CA GLY A 615 5.22 4.60 46.09
C GLY A 615 5.59 3.59 47.18
N CYS A 616 6.83 3.11 47.21
CA CYS A 616 7.29 2.13 48.19
C CYS A 616 7.75 2.80 49.49
N ALA A 617 7.23 2.31 50.62
CA ALA A 617 7.61 2.77 51.94
C ALA A 617 8.83 2.02 52.48
N GLY A 618 9.80 2.76 53.01
CA GLY A 618 10.97 2.26 53.73
C GLY A 618 11.26 3.14 54.94
N GLY A 619 12.21 2.76 55.78
CA GLY A 619 12.56 3.56 56.95
C GLY A 619 13.78 3.03 57.68
N ASP A 620 14.30 3.87 58.56
CA ASP A 620 15.41 3.55 59.44
C ASP A 620 15.24 4.24 60.79
N SER A 621 15.92 3.73 61.81
CA SER A 621 15.93 4.31 63.15
C SER A 621 17.36 4.44 63.65
N ILE A 622 17.65 5.53 64.35
CA ILE A 622 18.93 5.76 65.02
C ILE A 622 18.72 5.99 66.52
N VAL A 623 19.56 5.35 67.33
CA VAL A 623 19.61 5.51 68.77
C VAL A 623 20.78 6.40 69.15
N VAL A 624 20.47 7.63 69.57
CA VAL A 624 21.45 8.57 70.13
C VAL A 624 21.53 8.33 71.63
N THR A 625 22.61 7.70 72.10
CA THR A 625 22.74 7.32 73.51
C THR A 625 23.17 8.48 74.41
N GLN A 626 23.97 9.41 73.88
CA GLN A 626 24.41 10.62 74.58
C GLN A 626 24.94 11.67 73.59
N ILE A 627 24.88 12.94 73.99
CA ILE A 627 25.46 14.08 73.27
C ILE A 627 26.74 14.52 73.99
N LEU A 628 27.88 14.47 73.31
CA LEU A 628 29.19 14.82 73.89
C LEU A 628 29.64 16.21 73.41
N PRO A 629 30.15 17.07 74.32
CA PRO A 629 30.68 18.37 73.93
C PRO A 629 32.01 18.22 73.18
N GLN A 630 32.27 19.10 72.20
CA GLN A 630 33.58 19.17 71.56
C GLN A 630 34.64 19.74 72.51
N PRO A 631 35.90 19.27 72.44
CA PRO A 631 37.01 19.92 73.12
C PRO A 631 37.13 21.40 72.72
N ALA A 632 37.24 22.29 73.71
CA ALA A 632 37.38 23.73 73.51
C ALA A 632 38.25 24.35 74.62
N ASN A 633 38.79 25.55 74.38
CA ASN A 633 39.58 26.33 75.33
C ASN A 633 40.79 25.58 75.91
N PHE A 634 41.47 24.81 75.06
CA PHE A 634 42.65 24.03 75.42
C PHE A 634 43.95 24.70 75.00
N LEU A 635 43.94 25.85 74.32
CA LEU A 635 45.11 26.69 74.12
C LEU A 635 44.97 28.01 74.89
N LYS A 636 46.10 28.64 75.20
CA LYS A 636 46.08 30.03 75.69
C LYS A 636 45.64 30.96 74.57
N VAL A 637 45.01 32.08 74.92
CA VAL A 637 44.61 33.11 73.95
C VAL A 637 45.85 33.79 73.33
N VAL A 638 46.83 34.17 74.16
CA VAL A 638 48.08 34.82 73.73
C VAL A 638 49.27 34.26 74.51
N ASP A 639 50.41 34.07 73.84
CA ASP A 639 51.70 33.77 74.48
C ASP A 639 52.85 34.54 73.80
N THR A 640 53.95 34.79 74.52
CA THR A 640 55.02 35.70 74.08
C THR A 640 56.43 35.13 74.24
N PHE A 641 57.34 35.47 73.32
CA PHE A 641 58.74 35.05 73.35
C PHE A 641 59.70 36.16 72.88
N CYS A 642 60.95 36.13 73.35
CA CYS A 642 61.99 37.05 72.88
C CYS A 642 62.51 36.62 71.50
N ARG A 643 63.03 37.57 70.69
CA ARG A 643 63.49 37.30 69.31
C ARG A 643 64.55 36.20 69.15
N TYR A 644 65.27 35.88 70.21
CA TYR A 644 66.32 34.87 70.24
C TYR A 644 65.92 33.59 70.98
N ASP A 645 64.69 33.50 71.49
CA ASP A 645 64.16 32.32 72.18
C ASP A 645 63.21 31.51 71.28
N LYS A 646 62.85 30.31 71.74
CA LYS A 646 61.79 29.48 71.17
C LYS A 646 60.66 29.33 72.17
N LEU A 647 59.41 29.38 71.71
CA LEU A 647 58.22 29.12 72.50
C LEU A 647 57.80 27.65 72.35
N THR A 648 57.49 26.98 73.47
CA THR A 648 56.84 25.65 73.46
C THR A 648 55.36 25.81 73.83
N ILE A 649 54.47 25.52 72.89
CA ILE A 649 53.02 25.56 73.07
C ILE A 649 52.55 24.17 73.50
N VAL A 650 51.86 24.12 74.65
CA VAL A 650 51.30 22.89 75.23
C VAL A 650 49.79 23.08 75.44
N PRO A 651 48.94 22.26 74.80
CA PRO A 651 47.50 22.32 75.04
C PRO A 651 47.14 21.80 76.44
N ALA A 652 46.10 22.36 77.04
CA ALA A 652 45.51 21.87 78.28
C ALA A 652 44.71 20.59 78.01
N GLY A 653 45.15 19.48 78.60
CA GLY A 653 44.51 18.17 78.50
C GLY A 653 45.26 17.18 77.61
N ASN A 654 44.82 15.92 77.66
CA ASN A 654 45.36 14.82 76.87
C ASN A 654 44.33 14.38 75.83
N TYR A 655 44.72 14.42 74.57
CA TYR A 655 43.90 14.08 73.42
C TYR A 655 44.45 12.85 72.69
N SER A 656 43.58 12.12 71.98
CA SER A 656 43.94 10.92 71.22
C SER A 656 44.71 11.25 69.95
N THR A 657 44.45 12.43 69.36
CA THR A 657 45.16 12.93 68.16
C THR A 657 45.39 14.43 68.25
N TYR A 658 46.44 14.91 67.58
CA TYR A 658 46.82 16.31 67.48
C TYR A 658 47.13 16.65 66.04
N TYR A 659 46.64 17.79 65.56
CA TYR A 659 46.93 18.32 64.22
C TYR A 659 47.08 19.84 64.27
N TRP A 660 48.31 20.32 64.15
CA TRP A 660 48.65 21.74 64.15
C TRP A 660 48.54 22.35 62.75
N SER A 661 48.24 23.65 62.65
CA SER A 661 48.24 24.40 61.38
C SER A 661 49.58 24.38 60.63
N THR A 662 50.67 24.01 61.31
CA THR A 662 52.00 23.81 60.73
C THR A 662 52.18 22.45 60.06
N GLY A 663 51.21 21.54 60.20
CA GLY A 663 51.28 20.14 59.78
C GLY A 663 51.91 19.19 60.82
N ALA A 664 52.28 19.68 62.00
CA ALA A 664 52.78 18.82 63.07
C ALA A 664 51.65 18.02 63.75
N ASN A 665 51.97 16.80 64.20
CA ASN A 665 51.01 15.90 64.88
C ASN A 665 51.42 15.55 66.33
N SER A 666 52.42 16.25 66.88
CA SER A 666 52.88 16.06 68.25
C SER A 666 51.93 16.75 69.25
N SER A 667 51.94 16.27 70.51
CA SER A 667 51.17 16.87 71.60
C SER A 667 51.62 18.28 71.98
N THR A 668 52.78 18.72 71.50
CA THR A 668 53.32 20.08 71.70
C THR A 668 53.83 20.65 70.38
N LEU A 669 53.90 21.97 70.27
CA LEU A 669 54.48 22.68 69.12
C LEU A 669 55.57 23.66 69.59
N ILE A 670 56.77 23.56 69.03
CA ILE A 670 57.86 24.49 69.29
C ILE A 670 57.97 25.46 68.11
N THR A 671 57.96 26.77 68.37
CA THR A 671 58.08 27.79 67.31
C THR A 671 58.91 29.00 67.75
N ASP A 672 59.60 29.61 66.78
CA ASP A 672 60.37 30.84 66.91
C ASP A 672 59.81 31.98 66.03
N LYS A 673 58.60 31.80 65.49
CA LYS A 673 57.93 32.78 64.64
C LYS A 673 56.66 33.30 65.33
N PRO A 674 56.40 34.62 65.30
CA PRO A 674 55.10 35.15 65.69
C PRO A 674 54.04 34.76 64.65
N GLY A 675 52.81 34.57 65.09
CA GLY A 675 51.70 34.15 64.22
C GLY A 675 50.54 33.52 64.99
N ILE A 676 49.48 33.19 64.26
CA ILE A 676 48.34 32.44 64.80
C ILE A 676 48.55 30.96 64.48
N TYR A 677 48.46 30.12 65.50
CA TYR A 677 48.54 28.67 65.37
C TYR A 677 47.19 28.07 65.76
N SER A 678 46.67 27.15 64.94
CA SER A 678 45.47 26.38 65.28
C SER A 678 45.83 24.94 65.58
N LEU A 679 45.19 24.34 66.58
CA LEU A 679 45.32 22.93 66.91
C LEU A 679 43.95 22.28 66.80
N THR A 680 43.84 21.23 65.99
CA THR A 680 42.69 20.33 65.98
C THR A 680 43.05 19.07 66.76
N VAL A 681 42.22 18.73 67.76
CA VAL A 681 42.39 17.54 68.59
C VAL A 681 41.19 16.62 68.47
N SER A 682 41.38 15.32 68.68
CA SER A 682 40.27 14.39 68.97
C SER A 682 40.39 13.91 70.41
N ASP A 683 39.31 13.90 71.17
CA ASP A 683 39.31 13.30 72.51
C ASP A 683 39.31 11.75 72.47
N VAL A 684 39.29 11.12 73.64
CA VAL A 684 39.22 9.65 73.77
C VAL A 684 37.86 9.06 73.38
N LYS A 685 36.82 9.90 73.23
CA LYS A 685 35.46 9.52 72.83
C LYS A 685 35.21 9.77 71.35
N GLY A 686 36.21 10.23 70.59
CA GLY A 686 36.15 10.47 69.15
C GLY A 686 35.70 11.87 68.74
N CYS A 687 35.48 12.80 69.69
CA CYS A 687 35.04 14.15 69.40
C CYS A 687 36.19 15.06 68.99
N LYS A 688 36.02 15.76 67.87
CA LYS A 688 36.99 16.69 67.32
C LYS A 688 36.71 18.12 67.74
N GLY A 689 37.73 18.85 68.15
CA GLY A 689 37.65 20.27 68.49
C GLY A 689 38.87 21.03 67.97
N THR A 690 38.69 22.30 67.60
CA THR A 690 39.76 23.17 67.10
C THR A 690 39.86 24.41 67.97
N ASP A 691 41.07 24.75 68.40
CA ASP A 691 41.36 25.95 69.18
C ASP A 691 42.57 26.70 68.58
N THR A 692 42.71 27.99 68.88
CA THR A 692 43.73 28.87 68.31
C THR A 692 44.49 29.66 69.36
N ILE A 693 45.77 29.91 69.11
CA ILE A 693 46.65 30.75 69.94
C ILE A 693 47.35 31.80 69.09
N GLN A 694 47.41 33.03 69.60
CA GLN A 694 48.24 34.09 69.02
C GLN A 694 49.60 34.16 69.71
N VAL A 695 50.66 33.89 68.95
CA VAL A 695 52.05 34.01 69.42
C VAL A 695 52.61 35.37 69.02
N VAL A 696 53.04 36.16 69.99
CA VAL A 696 53.58 37.51 69.77
C VAL A 696 55.05 37.58 70.19
N GLN A 697 55.89 38.12 69.32
CA GLN A 697 57.28 38.40 69.66
C GLN A 697 57.34 39.68 70.50
N LYS A 698 57.98 39.65 71.67
CA LYS A 698 58.16 40.82 72.55
C LYS A 698 59.58 41.38 72.48
N ASP A 699 59.72 42.69 72.67
CA ASP A 699 61.01 43.36 72.72
C ASP A 699 61.74 43.05 74.04
N CYS A 700 62.94 42.49 73.91
CA CYS A 700 63.82 42.14 75.02
C CYS A 700 65.17 42.86 74.88
N LEU A 701 65.94 42.98 75.96
CA LEU A 701 67.28 43.59 75.92
C LEU A 701 68.16 42.95 74.83
N PHE A 702 68.87 43.76 74.05
CA PHE A 702 69.71 43.31 72.94
C PHE A 702 71.03 44.08 72.91
N GLY A 703 72.17 43.38 72.86
CA GLY A 703 73.50 43.97 72.84
C GLY A 703 74.50 43.29 73.77
N VAL A 704 75.72 43.83 73.80
CA VAL A 704 76.78 43.43 74.72
C VAL A 704 76.97 44.54 75.75
N PHE A 705 76.89 44.19 77.02
CA PHE A 705 77.05 45.13 78.14
C PHE A 705 78.31 44.76 78.92
N ILE A 706 79.28 45.67 78.97
CA ILE A 706 80.52 45.51 79.70
C ILE A 706 80.43 46.29 81.03
N PRO A 707 80.60 45.64 82.20
CA PRO A 707 80.58 46.35 83.49
C PRO A 707 81.78 47.29 83.60
N ASN A 708 81.69 48.31 84.48
CA ASN A 708 82.75 49.31 84.66
C ASN A 708 83.65 49.05 85.89
N ALA A 709 83.31 48.08 86.73
CA ALA A 709 84.12 47.63 87.86
C ALA A 709 83.85 46.16 88.18
N PHE A 710 84.81 45.51 88.84
CA PHE A 710 84.64 44.17 89.38
C PHE A 710 85.55 43.97 90.62
N THR A 711 85.19 43.01 91.48
CA THR A 711 85.81 42.77 92.79
C THR A 711 86.20 41.30 92.90
N PRO A 712 87.40 40.90 92.44
CA PRO A 712 87.86 39.50 92.55
C PRO A 712 88.22 39.15 93.99
N ASN A 713 87.23 38.78 94.81
CA ASN A 713 87.36 38.42 96.23
C ASN A 713 86.88 36.99 96.53
N THR A 714 86.39 36.26 95.53
CA THR A 714 85.90 34.87 95.58
C THR A 714 84.57 34.68 96.31
N ASP A 715 83.75 35.73 96.44
CA ASP A 715 82.44 35.64 97.09
C ASP A 715 81.30 35.16 96.15
N GLY A 716 81.62 34.88 94.89
CA GLY A 716 80.68 34.47 93.84
C GLY A 716 80.04 35.63 93.09
N HIS A 717 80.27 36.88 93.51
CA HIS A 717 79.69 38.09 92.96
C HIS A 717 80.75 39.01 92.35
N ASN A 718 80.64 39.24 91.04
CA ASN A 718 81.56 40.12 90.30
C ASN A 718 83.05 39.74 90.43
N ASP A 719 83.34 38.45 90.65
CA ASP A 719 84.72 37.94 90.70
C ASP A 719 85.43 37.94 89.35
N LEU A 720 84.64 37.90 88.28
CA LEU A 720 85.12 37.86 86.91
C LEU A 720 84.64 39.09 86.15
N PHE A 721 85.57 39.82 85.56
CA PHE A 721 85.27 40.82 84.55
C PHE A 721 84.96 40.14 83.21
N ARG A 722 83.68 40.07 82.84
CA ARG A 722 83.19 39.54 81.55
C ARG A 722 82.05 40.37 80.99
N ALA A 723 81.79 40.18 79.70
CA ALA A 723 80.65 40.77 79.02
C ALA A 723 79.34 40.06 79.39
N LYS A 724 78.25 40.81 79.57
CA LYS A 724 76.88 40.26 79.55
C LYS A 724 76.31 40.42 78.14
N VAL A 725 76.01 39.30 77.49
CA VAL A 725 75.57 39.29 76.09
C VAL A 725 74.11 38.89 75.98
N TYR A 726 73.30 39.73 75.33
CA TYR A 726 71.88 39.48 75.04
C TYR A 726 71.67 39.46 73.52
N GLY A 727 71.60 38.25 72.95
CA GLY A 727 71.49 38.00 71.52
C GLY A 727 72.38 36.85 71.05
N ASN A 728 72.17 36.34 69.83
CA ASN A 728 72.97 35.26 69.27
C ASN A 728 74.35 35.76 68.81
N VAL A 729 75.45 35.19 69.32
CA VAL A 729 76.83 35.66 69.08
C VAL A 729 77.41 35.00 67.84
N LEU A 730 77.78 35.79 66.83
CA LEU A 730 78.50 35.33 65.65
C LEU A 730 80.02 35.51 65.77
N TYR A 731 80.46 36.54 66.50
CA TYR A 731 81.87 36.83 66.78
C TYR A 731 81.99 37.56 68.11
N PHE A 732 83.04 37.26 68.89
CA PHE A 732 83.35 37.94 70.14
C PHE A 732 84.87 37.89 70.41
N ASN A 733 85.44 39.00 70.87
CA ASN A 733 86.82 39.10 71.34
C ASN A 733 86.91 40.24 72.37
N LEU A 734 87.14 39.91 73.63
CA LEU A 734 87.39 40.85 74.72
C LEU A 734 88.88 40.84 75.07
N GLU A 735 89.50 42.01 75.13
CA GLU A 735 90.91 42.23 75.46
C GLU A 735 91.02 43.26 76.59
N VAL A 736 91.91 43.04 77.55
CA VAL A 736 92.13 43.93 78.70
C VAL A 736 93.62 44.24 78.82
N TYR A 737 93.94 45.49 79.13
CA TYR A 737 95.30 46.04 79.14
C TYR A 737 95.60 46.77 80.46
N ASN A 738 96.85 46.68 80.93
CA ASN A 738 97.33 47.45 82.08
C ASN A 738 97.68 48.91 81.72
N ARG A 739 98.06 49.72 82.72
CA ARG A 739 98.41 51.15 82.54
C ARG A 739 99.60 51.44 81.62
N TYR A 740 100.41 50.41 81.31
CA TYR A 740 101.55 50.50 80.41
C TYR A 740 101.21 50.02 78.99
N GLY A 741 99.97 49.61 78.73
CA GLY A 741 99.51 49.12 77.42
C GLY A 741 99.79 47.64 77.14
N GLN A 742 100.25 46.86 78.13
CA GLN A 742 100.40 45.41 77.97
C GLN A 742 99.05 44.70 78.08
N LEU A 743 98.78 43.75 77.18
CA LEU A 743 97.62 42.86 77.23
C LEU A 743 97.75 41.92 78.43
N VAL A 744 96.76 41.94 79.32
CA VAL A 744 96.71 41.11 80.54
C VAL A 744 95.66 40.01 80.49
N PHE A 745 94.62 40.16 79.67
CA PHE A 745 93.59 39.15 79.45
C PHE A 745 93.02 39.24 78.04
N SER A 746 92.70 38.09 77.44
CA SER A 746 91.86 38.04 76.25
C SER A 746 90.94 36.83 76.25
N SER A 747 89.73 36.97 75.71
CA SER A 747 88.80 35.87 75.52
C SER A 747 87.95 36.05 74.26
N LYS A 748 87.80 34.98 73.49
CA LYS A 748 86.82 34.88 72.39
C LYS A 748 85.48 34.29 72.81
N ASP A 749 85.38 33.82 74.06
CA ASP A 749 84.15 33.29 74.65
C ASP A 749 83.58 34.32 75.64
N PRO A 750 82.36 34.85 75.42
CA PRO A 750 81.74 35.83 76.30
C PRO A 750 81.42 35.29 77.70
N GLN A 751 81.37 33.97 77.90
CA GLN A 751 81.16 33.37 79.23
C GLN A 751 82.43 33.37 80.09
N ARG A 752 83.62 33.55 79.49
CA ARG A 752 84.89 33.64 80.20
C ARG A 752 85.24 35.08 80.54
N GLY A 753 85.72 35.31 81.75
CA GLY A 753 86.12 36.63 82.24
C GLY A 753 87.51 36.67 82.86
N TRP A 754 88.03 37.88 83.02
CA TRP A 754 89.28 38.12 83.71
C TRP A 754 89.06 38.08 85.22
N ASP A 755 89.89 37.32 85.93
CA ASP A 755 89.86 37.10 87.38
C ASP A 755 90.70 38.12 88.17
N GLY A 756 91.28 39.11 87.50
CA GLY A 756 92.14 40.11 88.14
C GLY A 756 93.54 39.59 88.48
N LEU A 757 94.02 38.54 87.81
CA LEU A 757 95.41 38.08 87.89
C LEU A 757 96.19 38.43 86.60
N ILE A 758 97.48 38.74 86.73
CA ILE A 758 98.42 38.95 85.61
C ILE A 758 99.55 37.95 85.77
N GLY A 759 99.65 36.98 84.84
CA GLY A 759 100.67 35.93 84.90
C GLY A 759 100.65 35.11 86.20
N GLY A 760 99.47 34.94 86.81
CA GLY A 760 99.28 34.23 88.10
C GLY A 760 99.50 35.08 89.35
N THR A 761 99.94 36.34 89.20
CA THR A 761 100.09 37.28 90.32
C THR A 761 98.91 38.24 90.42
N VAL A 762 98.63 38.71 91.64
CA VAL A 762 97.57 39.67 91.91
C VAL A 762 97.79 40.97 91.14
N ALA A 763 96.84 41.34 90.29
CA ALA A 763 96.85 42.63 89.61
C ALA A 763 96.61 43.77 90.62
N GLY A 764 97.36 44.86 90.50
CA GLY A 764 97.20 46.03 91.36
C GLY A 764 95.82 46.69 91.20
N VAL A 765 95.28 47.23 92.29
CA VAL A 765 94.04 48.01 92.27
C VAL A 765 94.20 49.22 91.33
N GLY A 766 93.22 49.46 90.47
CA GLY A 766 93.23 50.60 89.56
C GLY A 766 92.46 50.39 88.26
N ALA A 767 92.64 51.35 87.36
CA ALA A 767 92.00 51.38 86.05
C ALA A 767 92.75 50.49 85.04
N TYR A 768 92.01 49.62 84.36
CA TYR A 768 92.46 48.77 83.26
C TYR A 768 91.65 49.11 82.01
N ALA A 769 92.34 49.35 80.89
CA ALA A 769 91.66 49.62 79.62
C ALA A 769 91.19 48.31 79.02
N TRP A 770 89.99 48.28 78.44
CA TRP A 770 89.49 47.11 77.72
C TRP A 770 89.00 47.51 76.33
N LYS A 771 89.07 46.54 75.41
CA LYS A 771 88.51 46.60 74.08
C LYS A 771 87.69 45.34 73.83
N CYS A 772 86.45 45.49 73.40
CA CYS A 772 85.57 44.37 73.06
C CYS A 772 85.09 44.51 71.62
N GLU A 773 85.49 43.59 70.75
CA GLU A 773 84.93 43.45 69.41
C GLU A 773 83.90 42.32 69.39
N TYR A 774 82.70 42.59 68.88
CA TYR A 774 81.64 41.59 68.80
C TYR A 774 80.75 41.76 67.57
N HIS A 775 80.07 40.69 67.18
CA HIS A 775 79.05 40.69 66.13
C HIS A 775 77.90 39.81 66.61
N LEU A 776 76.74 40.41 66.85
CA LEU A 776 75.51 39.66 67.13
C LEU A 776 74.74 39.47 65.82
N GLN A 777 74.02 38.35 65.70
CA GLN A 777 73.20 38.09 64.53
C GLN A 777 72.16 39.21 64.34
N GLY A 778 72.24 39.92 63.22
CA GLY A 778 71.35 41.07 62.92
C GLY A 778 71.86 42.44 63.38
N SER A 779 73.07 42.52 63.96
CA SER A 779 73.76 43.79 64.22
C SER A 779 74.92 43.99 63.24
N LYS A 780 75.50 45.20 63.19
CA LYS A 780 76.83 45.37 62.60
C LYS A 780 77.89 44.81 63.55
N ARG A 781 79.07 44.46 63.04
CA ARG A 781 80.25 44.17 63.86
C ARG A 781 80.69 45.46 64.54
N THR A 782 80.76 45.44 65.86
CA THR A 782 81.00 46.62 66.71
C THR A 782 82.26 46.41 67.52
N ALA A 783 83.00 47.49 67.74
CA ALA A 783 84.15 47.53 68.64
C ALA A 783 83.91 48.60 69.71
N GLU A 784 83.81 48.18 70.96
CA GLU A 784 83.70 49.07 72.11
C GLU A 784 85.02 49.09 72.86
N LYS A 785 85.30 50.22 73.52
CA LYS A 785 86.45 50.39 74.38
C LYS A 785 86.04 51.14 75.62
N GLY A 786 86.69 50.85 76.73
CA GLY A 786 86.39 51.50 77.99
C GLY A 786 87.46 51.22 79.03
N VAL A 787 87.12 51.58 80.26
CA VAL A 787 87.96 51.33 81.43
C VAL A 787 87.14 50.50 82.41
N VAL A 788 87.76 49.48 82.98
CA VAL A 788 87.23 48.76 84.14
C VAL A 788 88.09 49.09 85.35
N ILE A 789 87.45 49.37 86.47
CA ILE A 789 88.13 49.55 87.75
C ILE A 789 88.19 48.19 88.44
N LEU A 790 89.40 47.69 88.65
CA LEU A 790 89.64 46.56 89.53
C LEU A 790 89.67 47.09 90.96
N VAL A 791 88.69 46.67 91.76
CA VAL A 791 88.54 47.02 93.18
C VAL A 791 88.89 45.77 93.99
N ARG A 792 89.66 45.88 95.07
CA ARG A 792 89.96 44.78 95.98
C ARG A 792 89.82 45.23 97.42
#